data_AF-A0A497SED1-F1
#
_entry.id   AF-A0A497SED1-F1
#
_cell.length_a   1.000
_cell.length_b   1.000
_cell.length_c   1.000
_cell.angle_alpha   90.00
_cell.angle_beta   90.00
_cell.angle_gamma   90.00
#
_symmetry.space_group_name_H-M   'P 1'
#
loop_
_entity.id
_entity.type
_entity.pdbx_description
1 polymer ?
#
loop_
_entity_poly.entity_id
_entity_poly.type
_entity_poly.pdbx_seq_one_letter_code
_entity_poly.pdbx_strand_id
1 'polypeptide(L)'
;MRLICDFHIHSKYSRATSKEMDIDGIAKGAKLKGLNLVGTGDFTFPLWLKELKEKLKPIEDAGLFEYEAVYFMLTCEVATYFSYGGKLKRIHHVIHAPSFEIVEQINEALAKYGNLKADGRPILNLSASQLVEILMEISKDILIYPSHAWTPWMSCLGSRSGFDSVEECYEDQTKNIFAIETGLSCYDPETEVLTENGWKKFWEVTQTDKICTLNRKTETIEFQNPTKIYHYNYRGKMYRIKTSRVDLLVTPNHKLAIRKYPLCKKPSPIKLIRADERFGKEKIFKKNGEWIGKEKKYFILPAVKIPHGSKHYSGYRKVREKKLPIKLWLKFFGFWIAEGHTTRNKKYGEYNVVVSNNDQNLLKEMKTILEKMGFKPYLWKNQLRVRNFQLWSYLKQFGKAHEKFVPKNIKELSKSLLQIFFDYYIKGDGHRYGRSMKGLSATTSSPKLRDDLQEIALKLGMSAYWKPALKPGDSTFPSGHKNKHHTWVVYFIRKNEHRVHPAGFRKNKKWVERWVDYRGKVYCVSVPNKIIYVRRNGIPVWCGNSDPPMNWRLSSLDRFTLLSNSDSHSPWPWRLGREANVFEVKKPSYWEILEIVKKKDKRRFLFTIEVPPSYGKYHFDGHRKCGISLHPKDAIKLNNICPKCGKKLTIGVLHRVEELADREEGFVPKNAIPFKSLLPLYEIISFALGIEQLYSKKVLEEHDKLIGKFGNELNVLLNASKEELEKVTSKKIAEAIVKVREGRVSFIPGYDGVYGKPVFDEKVENKKIKIQFQKSLKDF
;
A
#
# COMPACT_ATOMS: atom_id res chain seq x y z
N MET A 1 28.37 17.80 4.79
CA MET A 1 27.67 18.35 5.95
C MET A 1 26.19 18.20 5.72
N ARG A 2 25.46 17.66 6.70
CA ARG A 2 24.00 17.54 6.59
C ARG A 2 23.31 18.83 6.99
N LEU A 3 22.37 19.31 6.18
CA LEU A 3 21.42 20.35 6.54
C LEU A 3 20.01 19.76 6.53
N ILE A 4 19.25 19.99 7.60
CA ILE A 4 17.80 19.83 7.61
C ILE A 4 17.18 21.22 7.46
N CYS A 5 16.36 21.38 6.42
CA CYS A 5 15.88 22.68 5.95
C CYS A 5 14.35 22.72 5.87
N ASP A 6 13.75 23.80 6.35
CA ASP A 6 12.32 24.08 6.23
C ASP A 6 12.12 25.47 5.63
N PHE A 7 11.78 25.55 4.35
CA PHE A 7 11.86 26.80 3.60
C PHE A 7 10.57 27.63 3.61
N HIS A 8 9.44 27.03 4.01
CA HIS A 8 8.12 27.64 3.92
C HIS A 8 7.47 27.78 5.30
N ILE A 9 7.59 28.98 5.86
CA ILE A 9 6.99 29.42 7.13
C ILE A 9 6.47 30.84 6.97
N HIS A 10 5.74 31.36 7.98
CA HIS A 10 5.23 32.73 7.99
C HIS A 10 5.62 33.50 9.24
N SER A 11 5.81 34.81 9.07
CA SER A 11 6.03 35.79 10.12
C SER A 11 4.76 36.05 10.93
N LYS A 12 4.94 36.67 12.11
CA LYS A 12 3.88 37.24 12.95
C LYS A 12 2.96 38.26 12.24
N TYR A 13 3.29 38.69 11.02
CA TYR A 13 2.50 39.63 10.23
C TYR A 13 1.56 38.97 9.21
N SER A 14 1.58 37.64 9.05
CA SER A 14 0.58 36.93 8.23
C SER A 14 -0.63 36.44 9.04
N ARG A 15 -1.78 36.33 8.37
CA ARG A 15 -3.04 35.85 8.97
C ARG A 15 -2.90 34.50 9.68
N ALA A 16 -3.46 34.45 10.88
CA ALA A 16 -3.53 33.26 11.74
C ALA A 16 -2.16 32.70 12.21
N THR A 17 -1.10 33.51 12.14
CA THR A 17 0.23 33.20 12.69
C THR A 17 0.34 33.59 14.17
N SER A 18 1.18 32.89 14.96
CA SER A 18 1.53 33.30 16.32
C SER A 18 2.28 34.64 16.32
N LYS A 19 2.06 35.46 17.36
CA LYS A 19 2.88 36.66 17.62
C LYS A 19 4.38 36.32 17.81
N GLU A 20 4.65 35.10 18.23
CA GLU A 20 5.99 34.52 18.47
C GLU A 20 6.68 34.02 17.18
N MET A 21 6.10 34.24 15.99
CA MET A 21 6.86 34.12 14.73
C MET A 21 7.65 35.40 14.48
N ASP A 22 8.54 35.69 15.42
CA ASP A 22 9.68 36.57 15.28
C ASP A 22 10.97 35.74 15.14
N ILE A 23 12.09 36.40 14.84
CA ILE A 23 13.36 35.71 14.58
C ILE A 23 13.86 34.94 15.82
N ASP A 24 13.65 35.46 17.02
CA ASP A 24 13.95 34.80 18.30
C ASP A 24 13.16 33.50 18.48
N GLY A 25 11.84 33.57 18.29
CA GLY A 25 10.95 32.41 18.35
C GLY A 25 11.29 31.38 17.28
N ILE A 26 11.50 31.79 16.03
CA ILE A 26 11.84 30.89 14.93
C ILE A 26 13.20 30.22 15.18
N ALA A 27 14.24 30.95 15.59
CA ALA A 27 15.56 30.37 15.90
C ALA A 27 15.49 29.39 17.08
N LYS A 28 14.80 29.75 18.17
CA LYS A 28 14.57 28.86 19.33
C LYS A 28 13.80 27.60 18.92
N GLY A 29 12.76 27.75 18.10
CA GLY A 29 11.98 26.64 17.54
C GLY A 29 12.83 25.73 16.66
N ALA A 30 13.68 26.30 15.80
CA ALA A 30 14.59 25.58 14.93
C ALA A 30 15.61 24.74 15.70
N LYS A 31 16.24 25.32 16.74
CA LYS A 31 17.15 24.62 17.67
C LYS A 31 16.46 23.42 18.32
N LEU A 32 15.29 23.64 18.95
CA LEU A 32 14.51 22.58 19.60
C LEU A 32 14.08 21.49 18.61
N LYS A 33 13.73 21.88 17.38
CA LYS A 33 13.34 20.94 16.33
C LYS A 33 14.52 20.14 15.77
N GLY A 34 15.70 20.74 15.66
CA GLY A 34 16.85 20.18 14.94
C GLY A 34 16.89 20.59 13.46
N LEU A 35 16.34 21.74 13.11
CA LEU A 35 16.56 22.37 11.81
C LEU A 35 17.90 23.11 11.83
N ASN A 36 18.64 23.04 10.73
CA ASN A 36 19.89 23.78 10.56
C ASN A 36 19.68 25.09 9.80
N LEU A 37 18.72 25.09 8.87
CA LEU A 37 18.40 26.21 7.99
C LEU A 37 16.88 26.38 7.93
N VAL A 38 16.39 27.62 8.04
CA VAL A 38 14.97 27.94 7.95
C VAL A 38 14.76 29.09 6.96
N GLY A 39 13.66 29.06 6.22
CA GLY A 39 13.19 30.25 5.51
C GLY A 39 12.77 31.35 6.49
N THR A 40 12.88 32.63 6.14
CA THR A 40 12.37 33.73 6.99
C THR A 40 10.84 33.80 7.01
N GLY A 41 10.20 33.39 5.92
CA GLY A 41 8.82 33.78 5.63
C GLY A 41 8.67 35.27 5.29
N ASP A 42 7.61 35.58 4.55
CA ASP A 42 6.98 36.90 4.41
C ASP A 42 7.88 38.14 4.18
N PHE A 43 9.06 38.02 3.57
CA PHE A 43 10.00 39.16 3.40
C PHE A 43 9.43 40.38 2.64
N THR A 44 8.27 40.22 2.00
CA THR A 44 7.49 41.27 1.35
C THR A 44 6.88 42.27 2.33
N PHE A 45 6.66 41.89 3.59
CA PHE A 45 6.02 42.77 4.58
C PHE A 45 7.00 43.80 5.15
N PRO A 46 6.81 45.12 4.97
CA PRO A 46 7.88 46.10 5.24
C PRO A 46 8.38 46.16 6.70
N LEU A 47 7.50 45.96 7.70
CA LEU A 47 7.93 45.92 9.10
C LEU A 47 8.70 44.64 9.44
N TRP A 48 8.41 43.54 8.75
CA TRP A 48 9.16 42.29 8.89
C TRP A 48 10.52 42.41 8.23
N LEU A 49 10.59 42.91 7.00
CA LEU A 49 11.87 43.18 6.32
C LEU A 49 12.79 44.08 7.16
N LYS A 50 12.24 45.08 7.83
CA LYS A 50 13.00 45.90 8.79
C LYS A 50 13.59 45.05 9.93
N GLU A 51 12.78 44.24 10.61
CA GLU A 51 13.26 43.35 11.68
C GLU A 51 14.25 42.29 11.18
N LEU A 52 14.08 41.78 9.95
CA LEU A 52 15.04 40.89 9.30
C LEU A 52 16.39 41.59 9.12
N LYS A 53 16.42 42.83 8.59
CA LYS A 53 17.64 43.63 8.42
C LYS A 53 18.29 44.03 9.75
N GLU A 54 17.50 44.24 10.81
CA GLU A 54 18.01 44.62 12.14
C GLU A 54 18.60 43.42 12.91
N LYS A 55 18.10 42.19 12.69
CA LYS A 55 18.54 41.00 13.45
C LYS A 55 19.46 40.06 12.69
N LEU A 56 19.22 39.80 11.40
CA LEU A 56 19.94 38.77 10.65
C LEU A 56 21.31 39.26 10.18
N LYS A 57 22.37 38.53 10.55
CA LYS A 57 23.73 38.82 10.09
C LYS A 57 24.00 38.10 8.76
N PRO A 58 24.43 38.78 7.68
CA PRO A 58 24.79 38.10 6.44
C PRO A 58 26.03 37.22 6.63
N ILE A 59 26.07 36.09 5.93
CA ILE A 59 27.24 35.20 5.88
C ILE A 59 27.94 35.40 4.54
N GLU A 60 29.22 35.77 4.61
CA GLU A 60 30.10 36.02 3.46
C GLU A 60 30.11 34.84 2.47
N ASP A 61 29.96 35.14 1.19
CA ASP A 61 29.89 34.19 0.06
C ASP A 61 28.93 33.00 0.23
N ALA A 62 27.93 33.11 1.10
CA ALA A 62 26.94 32.04 1.33
C ALA A 62 25.60 32.29 0.64
N GLY A 63 25.16 33.56 0.52
CA GLY A 63 23.77 33.91 0.18
C GLY A 63 22.77 33.53 1.28
N LEU A 64 23.26 33.35 2.51
CA LEU A 64 22.51 32.98 3.71
C LEU A 64 22.85 33.95 4.84
N PHE A 65 22.03 33.90 5.88
CA PHE A 65 22.16 34.72 7.07
C PHE A 65 22.29 33.83 8.31
N GLU A 66 22.79 34.38 9.40
CA GLU A 66 22.81 33.75 10.71
C GLU A 66 22.04 34.58 11.73
N TYR A 67 21.30 33.88 12.59
CA TYR A 67 20.91 34.40 13.89
C TYR A 67 20.98 33.27 14.91
N GLU A 68 21.62 33.52 16.05
CA GLU A 68 21.65 32.56 17.17
C GLU A 68 22.19 31.16 16.79
N ALA A 69 23.19 31.03 15.91
CA ALA A 69 23.68 29.75 15.39
C ALA A 69 22.62 28.89 14.64
N VAL A 70 21.60 29.54 14.08
CA VAL A 70 20.65 28.98 13.10
C VAL A 70 20.84 29.74 11.78
N TYR A 71 20.91 29.00 10.67
CA TYR A 71 20.96 29.62 9.35
C TYR A 71 19.58 30.06 8.88
N PHE A 72 19.52 31.19 8.20
CA PHE A 72 18.32 31.75 7.60
C PHE A 72 18.51 31.97 6.10
N MET A 73 17.45 31.70 5.33
CA MET A 73 17.32 32.01 3.92
C MET A 73 16.14 32.97 3.75
N LEU A 74 16.30 34.04 2.97
CA LEU A 74 15.20 34.97 2.73
C LEU A 74 14.14 34.27 1.88
N THR A 75 12.99 33.98 2.47
CA THR A 75 11.85 33.37 1.76
C THR A 75 10.55 34.13 2.01
N CYS A 76 9.61 34.05 1.07
CA CYS A 76 8.23 34.52 1.25
C CYS A 76 7.25 33.60 0.52
N GLU A 77 5.97 33.66 0.90
CA GLU A 77 4.88 33.14 0.07
C GLU A 77 4.07 34.33 -0.47
N VAL A 78 3.80 34.35 -1.78
CA VAL A 78 2.93 35.35 -2.43
C VAL A 78 1.77 34.67 -3.15
N ALA A 79 0.63 35.34 -3.25
CA ALA A 79 -0.59 34.80 -3.84
C ALA A 79 -0.98 35.54 -5.12
N THR A 80 -0.86 34.90 -6.29
CA THR A 80 -1.33 35.47 -7.57
C THR A 80 -2.83 35.24 -7.74
N TYR A 81 -3.58 36.31 -7.96
CA TYR A 81 -5.02 36.28 -8.22
C TYR A 81 -5.27 36.88 -9.62
N PHE A 82 -5.76 36.08 -10.56
CA PHE A 82 -5.95 36.50 -11.95
C PHE A 82 -7.07 35.73 -12.66
N SER A 83 -7.60 36.29 -13.74
CA SER A 83 -8.61 35.62 -14.58
C SER A 83 -7.92 34.81 -15.69
N TYR A 84 -8.29 33.53 -15.84
CA TYR A 84 -7.83 32.68 -16.93
C TYR A 84 -8.98 31.78 -17.38
N GLY A 85 -9.27 31.75 -18.69
CA GLY A 85 -10.39 30.98 -19.25
C GLY A 85 -11.76 31.30 -18.61
N GLY A 86 -11.99 32.57 -18.26
CA GLY A 86 -13.21 33.04 -17.59
C GLY A 86 -13.35 32.61 -16.12
N LYS A 87 -12.28 32.15 -15.47
CA LYS A 87 -12.26 31.71 -14.06
C LYS A 87 -11.19 32.44 -13.26
N LEU A 88 -11.52 32.86 -12.04
CA LEU A 88 -10.53 33.38 -11.09
C LEU A 88 -9.61 32.24 -10.63
N LYS A 89 -8.36 32.29 -11.06
CA LYS A 89 -7.26 31.46 -10.56
C LYS A 89 -6.67 32.10 -9.31
N ARG A 90 -6.16 31.26 -8.41
CA ARG A 90 -5.47 31.65 -7.18
C ARG A 90 -4.39 30.64 -6.87
N ILE A 91 -3.14 31.08 -6.93
CA ILE A 91 -1.96 30.23 -6.78
C ILE A 91 -1.02 30.88 -5.77
N HIS A 92 -0.56 30.10 -4.81
CA HIS A 92 0.50 30.49 -3.89
C HIS A 92 1.87 30.03 -4.42
N HIS A 93 2.87 30.88 -4.26
CA HIS A 93 4.24 30.67 -4.72
C HIS A 93 5.20 30.94 -3.57
N VAL A 94 6.11 29.99 -3.29
CA VAL A 94 7.27 30.28 -2.43
C VAL A 94 8.36 30.88 -3.31
N ILE A 95 8.93 32.00 -2.86
CA ILE A 95 10.08 32.67 -3.47
C ILE A 95 11.25 32.60 -2.48
N HIS A 96 12.44 32.23 -2.94
CA HIS A 96 13.71 32.35 -2.18
C HIS A 96 14.60 33.41 -2.85
N ALA A 97 15.27 34.23 -2.04
CA ALA A 97 16.24 35.24 -2.49
C ALA A 97 17.57 35.12 -1.72
N PRO A 98 18.73 35.39 -2.36
CA PRO A 98 20.04 35.23 -1.73
C PRO A 98 20.51 36.46 -0.94
N SER A 99 19.90 37.64 -1.14
CA SER A 99 20.35 38.90 -0.54
C SER A 99 19.20 39.89 -0.30
N PHE A 100 19.43 40.91 0.55
CA PHE A 100 18.41 41.90 0.88
C PHE A 100 18.13 42.88 -0.27
N GLU A 101 19.13 43.18 -1.10
CA GLU A 101 19.05 44.08 -2.25
C GLU A 101 18.09 43.50 -3.30
N ILE A 102 18.20 42.18 -3.54
CA ILE A 102 17.25 41.45 -4.40
C ILE A 102 15.85 41.42 -3.77
N VAL A 103 15.73 41.25 -2.45
CA VAL A 103 14.43 41.36 -1.76
C VAL A 103 13.80 42.74 -1.91
N GLU A 104 14.58 43.81 -1.87
CA GLU A 104 14.07 45.18 -2.08
C GLU A 104 13.62 45.42 -3.52
N GLN A 105 14.36 44.91 -4.51
CA GLN A 105 13.96 44.94 -5.92
C GLN A 105 12.67 44.13 -6.18
N ILE A 106 12.54 42.94 -5.56
CA ILE A 106 11.30 42.15 -5.58
C ILE A 106 10.15 42.97 -4.96
N ASN A 107 10.37 43.58 -3.81
CA ASN A 107 9.32 44.32 -3.11
C ASN A 107 8.88 45.59 -3.88
N GLU A 108 9.82 46.31 -4.50
CA GLU A 108 9.48 47.46 -5.37
C GLU A 108 8.67 47.03 -6.59
N ALA A 109 9.07 45.92 -7.25
CA ALA A 109 8.36 45.40 -8.41
C ALA A 109 6.95 44.89 -8.04
N LEU A 110 6.83 44.08 -6.99
CA LEU A 110 5.54 43.48 -6.61
C LEU A 110 4.56 44.48 -5.97
N ALA A 111 5.05 45.58 -5.37
CA ALA A 111 4.19 46.65 -4.86
C ALA A 111 3.33 47.32 -5.94
N LYS A 112 3.73 47.24 -7.21
CA LYS A 112 3.00 47.74 -8.38
C LYS A 112 1.71 46.94 -8.66
N TYR A 113 1.57 45.74 -8.07
CA TYR A 113 0.48 44.79 -8.34
C TYR A 113 -0.34 44.40 -7.09
N GLY A 114 0.05 44.82 -5.88
CA GLY A 114 -0.68 44.51 -4.65
C GLY A 114 -0.12 45.18 -3.40
N ASN A 115 -0.95 45.31 -2.37
CA ASN A 115 -0.58 46.00 -1.14
C ASN A 115 0.25 45.08 -0.21
N LEU A 116 1.57 45.22 -0.27
CA LEU A 116 2.52 44.45 0.55
C LEU A 116 2.42 44.72 2.07
N LYS A 117 1.66 45.75 2.49
CA LYS A 117 1.41 46.08 3.91
C LYS A 117 0.12 45.44 4.46
N ALA A 118 -0.61 44.65 3.67
CA ALA A 118 -1.93 44.13 4.04
C ALA A 118 -1.93 42.72 4.69
N ASP A 119 -0.88 41.93 4.44
CA ASP A 119 -0.63 40.60 5.01
C ASP A 119 0.84 40.21 4.73
N GLY A 120 1.45 39.39 5.59
CA GLY A 120 2.74 38.76 5.29
C GLY A 120 2.76 37.97 3.97
N ARG A 121 1.60 37.47 3.53
CA ARG A 121 1.37 36.89 2.20
C ARG A 121 0.56 37.86 1.32
N PRO A 122 1.20 38.72 0.54
CA PRO A 122 0.49 39.68 -0.29
C PRO A 122 -0.30 38.97 -1.39
N ILE A 123 -1.53 39.43 -1.61
CA ILE A 123 -2.33 39.08 -2.78
C ILE A 123 -1.97 40.07 -3.89
N LEU A 124 -1.58 39.54 -5.05
CA LEU A 124 -1.06 40.31 -6.17
C LEU A 124 -1.92 40.06 -7.42
N ASN A 125 -2.29 41.14 -8.12
CA ASN A 125 -3.16 41.11 -9.30
C ASN A 125 -2.35 40.98 -10.60
N LEU A 126 -1.72 39.81 -10.80
CA LEU A 126 -0.99 39.42 -12.01
C LEU A 126 -1.06 37.89 -12.23
N SER A 127 -0.69 37.41 -13.41
CA SER A 127 -0.60 35.99 -13.70
C SER A 127 0.59 35.31 -13.00
N ALA A 128 0.47 34.00 -12.81
CA ALA A 128 1.57 33.18 -12.30
C ALA A 128 2.78 33.12 -13.26
N SER A 129 2.58 33.27 -14.57
CA SER A 129 3.68 33.42 -15.53
C SER A 129 4.37 34.79 -15.36
N GLN A 130 3.59 35.88 -15.34
CA GLN A 130 4.10 37.25 -15.14
C GLN A 130 4.91 37.41 -13.84
N LEU A 131 4.51 36.72 -12.76
CA LEU A 131 5.27 36.72 -11.51
C LEU A 131 6.67 36.14 -11.71
N VAL A 132 6.80 35.02 -12.43
CA VAL A 132 8.09 34.40 -12.70
C VAL A 132 8.93 35.28 -13.63
N GLU A 133 8.31 35.90 -14.64
CA GLU A 133 8.97 36.83 -15.57
C GLU A 133 9.63 38.00 -14.83
N ILE A 134 8.87 38.76 -14.03
CA ILE A 134 9.36 39.88 -13.21
C ILE A 134 10.51 39.44 -12.28
N LEU A 135 10.40 38.26 -11.65
CA LEU A 135 11.45 37.75 -10.78
C LEU A 135 12.73 37.38 -11.56
N MET A 136 12.60 36.88 -12.80
CA MET A 136 13.75 36.51 -13.63
C MET A 136 14.41 37.71 -14.33
N GLU A 137 13.70 38.83 -14.49
CA GLU A 137 14.28 40.13 -14.85
C GLU A 137 15.14 40.69 -13.71
N ILE A 138 14.69 40.55 -12.45
CA ILE A 138 15.43 40.96 -11.25
C ILE A 138 16.68 40.08 -11.05
N SER A 139 16.52 38.75 -10.96
CA SER A 139 17.65 37.83 -10.90
C SER A 139 17.28 36.38 -11.24
N LYS A 140 18.11 35.74 -12.07
CA LYS A 140 18.06 34.31 -12.41
C LYS A 140 18.37 33.39 -11.23
N ASP A 141 18.87 33.95 -10.13
CA ASP A 141 19.27 33.23 -8.92
C ASP A 141 18.11 33.01 -7.95
N ILE A 142 17.04 33.80 -8.08
CA ILE A 142 15.78 33.59 -7.37
C ILE A 142 15.26 32.18 -7.67
N LEU A 143 14.80 31.48 -6.62
CA LEU A 143 14.05 30.23 -6.76
C LEU A 143 12.58 30.50 -6.51
N ILE A 144 11.71 30.14 -7.46
CA ILE A 144 10.26 30.19 -7.31
C ILE A 144 9.64 28.81 -7.59
N TYR A 145 8.69 28.41 -6.75
CA TYR A 145 7.90 27.20 -6.93
C TYR A 145 6.48 27.31 -6.34
N PRO A 146 5.49 26.58 -6.87
CA PRO A 146 4.16 26.54 -6.27
C PRO A 146 4.17 25.84 -4.90
N SER A 147 3.62 26.50 -3.88
CA SER A 147 3.48 25.89 -2.55
C SER A 147 2.34 24.87 -2.53
N HIS A 148 2.41 23.91 -1.59
CA HIS A 148 1.32 23.03 -1.15
C HIS A 148 0.41 22.53 -2.29
N ALA A 149 1.05 22.00 -3.35
CA ALA A 149 0.60 22.01 -4.75
C ALA A 149 -0.78 21.43 -5.10
N TRP A 150 -1.44 20.78 -4.13
CA TRP A 150 -2.74 20.11 -4.26
C TRP A 150 -3.84 20.69 -3.37
N THR A 151 -3.56 21.68 -2.51
CA THR A 151 -4.57 22.27 -1.62
C THR A 151 -5.71 22.89 -2.43
N PRO A 152 -6.99 22.71 -2.05
CA PRO A 152 -8.08 22.91 -3.01
C PRO A 152 -8.22 24.35 -3.52
N TRP A 153 -7.85 25.34 -2.70
CA TRP A 153 -8.31 26.73 -2.85
C TRP A 153 -7.29 27.73 -3.39
N MET A 154 -5.99 27.39 -3.31
CA MET A 154 -4.84 28.31 -3.48
C MET A 154 -3.58 27.68 -4.12
N SER A 155 -3.67 26.52 -4.78
CA SER A 155 -2.47 25.80 -5.28
C SER A 155 -2.52 25.52 -6.79
N CYS A 156 -1.35 25.33 -7.41
CA CYS A 156 -1.22 25.22 -8.87
C CYS A 156 -2.03 24.07 -9.47
N LEU A 157 -2.17 22.93 -8.78
CA LEU A 157 -3.01 21.80 -9.21
C LEU A 157 -4.31 21.70 -8.38
N GLY A 158 -4.67 22.70 -7.58
CA GLY A 158 -5.81 22.68 -6.67
C GLY A 158 -7.19 22.60 -7.35
N SER A 159 -8.11 21.83 -6.78
CA SER A 159 -9.44 21.50 -7.36
C SER A 159 -10.47 22.64 -7.44
N ARG A 160 -10.17 23.83 -6.93
CA ARG A 160 -11.05 25.02 -7.02
C ARG A 160 -10.43 26.20 -7.75
N SER A 161 -9.11 26.37 -7.70
CA SER A 161 -8.41 27.55 -8.22
C SER A 161 -7.24 27.25 -9.16
N GLY A 162 -6.83 25.99 -9.26
CA GLY A 162 -5.64 25.56 -10.00
C GLY A 162 -5.90 25.25 -11.47
N PHE A 163 -4.95 24.52 -12.02
CA PHE A 163 -4.78 24.14 -13.42
C PHE A 163 -4.67 22.62 -13.52
N ASP A 164 -4.83 22.05 -14.71
CA ASP A 164 -4.71 20.60 -14.93
C ASP A 164 -3.24 20.19 -15.20
N SER A 165 -2.33 21.15 -15.40
CA SER A 165 -0.88 20.96 -15.44
C SER A 165 -0.11 22.14 -14.84
N VAL A 166 1.19 21.98 -14.60
CA VAL A 166 2.08 23.07 -14.15
C VAL A 166 2.39 24.00 -15.32
N GLU A 167 2.48 23.42 -16.52
CA GLU A 167 2.67 24.08 -17.80
C GLU A 167 1.52 25.05 -18.16
N GLU A 168 0.27 24.68 -17.87
CA GLU A 168 -0.91 25.57 -18.01
C GLU A 168 -0.92 26.70 -16.95
N CYS A 169 -0.20 26.52 -15.83
CA CYS A 169 -0.16 27.48 -14.71
C CYS A 169 0.93 28.55 -14.88
N TYR A 170 2.06 28.23 -15.50
CA TYR A 170 3.22 29.11 -15.65
C TYR A 170 3.66 29.32 -17.10
N GLU A 171 2.89 28.81 -18.07
CA GLU A 171 3.02 29.11 -19.49
C GLU A 171 4.47 28.91 -20.00
N ASP A 172 5.02 29.85 -20.76
CA ASP A 172 6.41 29.80 -21.24
C ASP A 172 7.44 29.92 -20.10
N GLN A 173 7.08 30.53 -18.97
CA GLN A 173 7.92 30.68 -17.79
C GLN A 173 8.03 29.40 -16.96
N THR A 174 7.29 28.33 -17.30
CA THR A 174 7.47 26.99 -16.69
C THR A 174 8.85 26.36 -16.96
N LYS A 175 9.70 27.00 -17.78
CA LYS A 175 11.15 26.74 -17.91
C LYS A 175 11.95 27.08 -16.64
N ASN A 176 11.45 28.02 -15.83
CA ASN A 176 12.10 28.57 -14.63
C ASN A 176 11.54 28.00 -13.31
N ILE A 177 10.56 27.10 -13.37
CA ILE A 177 10.00 26.40 -12.20
C ILE A 177 10.71 25.06 -11.99
N PHE A 178 11.20 24.82 -10.76
CA PHE A 178 12.02 23.65 -10.44
C PHE A 178 11.51 22.74 -9.31
N ALA A 179 10.44 23.06 -8.54
CA ALA A 179 10.00 22.26 -7.37
C ALA A 179 8.47 22.21 -7.02
N ILE A 180 7.98 21.22 -6.21
CA ILE A 180 6.53 20.87 -5.86
C ILE A 180 6.36 20.04 -4.51
N GLU A 181 5.16 19.86 -3.86
CA GLU A 181 4.82 19.19 -2.53
C GLU A 181 3.71 18.00 -2.54
N THR A 182 3.60 16.99 -1.59
CA THR A 182 3.13 15.53 -1.89
C THR A 182 2.08 14.59 -1.04
N GLY A 183 1.98 13.17 -1.17
CA GLY A 183 0.82 12.19 -0.73
C GLY A 183 0.89 10.54 -0.70
N LEU A 184 -0.05 9.68 -0.08
CA LEU A 184 -0.05 8.13 0.25
C LEU A 184 -1.39 7.15 0.18
N SER A 185 -1.42 5.75 0.35
CA SER A 185 -2.57 4.65 0.35
C SER A 185 -2.30 3.05 0.69
N CYS A 186 -3.28 2.03 0.87
CA CYS A 186 -3.05 0.51 1.21
C CYS A 186 -4.14 -0.74 1.06
N TYR A 187 -4.16 -1.91 1.82
CA TYR A 187 -5.11 -3.17 1.85
C TYR A 187 -5.45 -3.85 3.27
N ASP A 188 -6.41 -4.81 3.49
CA ASP A 188 -6.72 -5.53 4.81
C ASP A 188 -5.92 -6.82 5.22
N PRO A 189 -5.98 -7.29 6.51
CA PRO A 189 -5.22 -8.46 7.02
C PRO A 189 -5.73 -9.84 6.61
N GLU A 190 -7.05 -10.03 6.51
CA GLU A 190 -7.58 -11.38 6.23
C GLU A 190 -7.30 -11.82 4.80
N THR A 191 -6.92 -10.87 3.95
CA THR A 191 -6.42 -11.10 2.62
C THR A 191 -5.04 -11.77 2.67
N GLU A 192 -4.94 -12.93 2.03
CA GLU A 192 -3.72 -13.67 1.76
C GLU A 192 -3.23 -13.35 0.34
N VAL A 193 -1.93 -13.49 0.08
CA VAL A 193 -1.31 -13.38 -1.24
C VAL A 193 -0.66 -14.71 -1.63
N LEU A 194 -0.74 -15.09 -2.89
CA LEU A 194 -0.07 -16.29 -3.40
C LEU A 194 1.41 -16.00 -3.65
N THR A 195 2.29 -16.87 -3.16
CA THR A 195 3.74 -16.83 -3.37
C THR A 195 4.22 -18.09 -4.09
N GLU A 196 5.48 -18.13 -4.55
CA GLU A 196 6.10 -19.31 -5.17
C GLU A 196 6.17 -20.53 -4.22
N ASN A 197 5.93 -20.32 -2.92
CA ASN A 197 5.91 -21.36 -1.88
C ASN A 197 4.50 -21.70 -1.37
N GLY A 198 3.45 -21.08 -1.93
CA GLY A 198 2.05 -21.25 -1.52
C GLY A 198 1.40 -19.94 -1.06
N TRP A 199 0.18 -20.04 -0.51
CA TRP A 199 -0.52 -18.89 0.06
C TRP A 199 0.09 -18.47 1.39
N LYS A 200 0.25 -17.15 1.59
CA LYS A 200 0.69 -16.51 2.84
C LYS A 200 -0.26 -15.37 3.21
N LYS A 201 -0.49 -15.12 4.50
CA LYS A 201 -1.05 -13.84 4.97
C LYS A 201 -0.03 -12.73 4.73
N PHE A 202 -0.47 -11.50 4.48
CA PHE A 202 0.47 -10.41 4.14
C PHE A 202 1.55 -10.15 5.19
N TRP A 203 1.30 -10.44 6.48
CA TRP A 203 2.29 -10.31 7.55
C TRP A 203 3.36 -11.41 7.57
N GLU A 204 3.20 -12.48 6.79
CA GLU A 204 4.14 -13.60 6.67
C GLU A 204 5.09 -13.44 5.47
N VAL A 205 4.88 -12.38 4.67
CA VAL A 205 5.62 -12.10 3.44
C VAL A 205 6.91 -11.37 3.76
N THR A 206 8.01 -11.87 3.20
CA THR A 206 9.36 -11.30 3.30
C THR A 206 9.84 -10.81 1.93
N GLN A 207 10.94 -10.05 1.89
CA GLN A 207 11.50 -9.56 0.62
C GLN A 207 12.04 -10.68 -0.30
N THR A 208 12.20 -11.91 0.22
CA THR A 208 12.62 -13.08 -0.56
C THR A 208 11.45 -13.92 -1.07
N ASP A 209 10.22 -13.66 -0.61
CA ASP A 209 9.02 -14.35 -1.08
C ASP A 209 8.57 -13.79 -2.43
N LYS A 210 8.90 -14.48 -3.53
CA LYS A 210 8.35 -14.17 -4.85
C LYS A 210 6.82 -14.25 -4.84
N ILE A 211 6.19 -13.13 -5.13
CA ILE A 211 4.74 -12.94 -5.20
C ILE A 211 4.22 -13.41 -6.56
N CYS A 212 3.06 -14.06 -6.58
CA CYS A 212 2.33 -14.39 -7.79
C CYS A 212 1.72 -13.12 -8.40
N THR A 213 2.21 -12.76 -9.58
CA THR A 213 1.81 -11.57 -10.33
C THR A 213 1.21 -11.95 -11.69
N LEU A 214 0.52 -11.00 -12.32
CA LEU A 214 0.00 -11.14 -13.68
C LEU A 214 0.60 -10.08 -14.59
N ASN A 215 1.24 -10.52 -15.68
CA ASN A 215 1.68 -9.63 -16.74
C ASN A 215 0.46 -9.04 -17.45
N ARG A 216 0.37 -7.72 -17.51
CA ARG A 216 -0.81 -7.02 -18.03
C ARG A 216 -1.00 -7.15 -19.54
N LYS A 217 0.08 -7.38 -20.31
CA LYS A 217 0.03 -7.47 -21.79
C LYS A 217 -0.26 -8.89 -22.26
N THR A 218 0.47 -9.87 -21.73
CA THR A 218 0.42 -11.29 -22.14
C THR A 218 -0.55 -12.12 -21.30
N GLU A 219 -1.03 -11.60 -20.17
CA GLU A 219 -1.80 -12.32 -19.16
C GLU A 219 -1.08 -13.58 -18.60
N THR A 220 0.25 -13.62 -18.68
CA THR A 220 1.11 -14.66 -18.08
C THR A 220 1.24 -14.49 -16.57
N ILE A 221 1.29 -15.63 -15.87
CA ILE A 221 1.50 -15.73 -14.43
C ILE A 221 3.01 -15.75 -14.16
N GLU A 222 3.50 -14.79 -13.38
CA GLU A 222 4.92 -14.57 -13.11
C GLU A 222 5.18 -14.45 -11.61
N PHE A 223 6.25 -15.07 -11.11
CA PHE A 223 6.64 -15.00 -9.69
C PHE A 223 7.77 -13.99 -9.49
N GLN A 224 7.46 -12.81 -8.97
CA GLN A 224 8.36 -11.65 -8.86
C GLN A 224 8.62 -11.29 -7.39
N ASN A 225 9.85 -10.92 -7.02
CA ASN A 225 10.12 -10.38 -5.68
C ASN A 225 9.34 -9.06 -5.46
N PRO A 226 8.86 -8.79 -4.24
CA PRO A 226 8.34 -7.47 -3.90
C PRO A 226 9.47 -6.43 -3.94
N THR A 227 9.15 -5.22 -4.41
CA THR A 227 10.07 -4.07 -4.35
C THR A 227 9.92 -3.30 -3.04
N LYS A 228 8.75 -3.40 -2.39
CA LYS A 228 8.47 -2.87 -1.05
C LYS A 228 7.31 -3.63 -0.43
N ILE A 229 7.38 -3.86 0.87
CA ILE A 229 6.31 -4.45 1.68
C ILE A 229 5.82 -3.35 2.62
N TYR A 230 4.51 -3.28 2.82
CA TYR A 230 3.87 -2.25 3.63
C TYR A 230 3.05 -2.94 4.72
N HIS A 231 3.14 -2.41 5.93
CA HIS A 231 2.20 -2.66 7.00
C HIS A 231 2.02 -1.38 7.81
N TYR A 232 0.77 -0.97 8.06
CA TYR A 232 0.45 0.12 8.97
C TYR A 232 -0.94 -0.11 9.56
N ASN A 233 -1.46 0.77 10.41
CA ASN A 233 -2.80 0.61 10.98
C ASN A 233 -3.81 1.52 10.25
N TYR A 234 -4.99 1.01 9.89
CA TYR A 234 -6.05 1.79 9.23
C TYR A 234 -7.29 1.86 10.10
N ARG A 235 -7.90 3.05 10.14
CA ARG A 235 -9.19 3.27 10.79
C ARG A 235 -10.05 4.16 9.91
N GLY A 236 -11.03 3.56 9.23
CA GLY A 236 -11.85 4.24 8.24
C GLY A 236 -12.78 3.29 7.51
N LYS A 237 -13.43 3.76 6.42
CA LYS A 237 -14.23 2.89 5.56
C LYS A 237 -13.30 2.01 4.71
N MET A 238 -13.55 0.72 4.67
CA MET A 238 -12.95 -0.19 3.68
C MET A 238 -14.02 -0.76 2.74
N TYR A 239 -13.65 -0.93 1.47
CA TYR A 239 -14.53 -1.45 0.44
C TYR A 239 -14.69 -2.95 0.60
N ARG A 240 -15.87 -3.39 1.04
CA ARG A 240 -16.23 -4.80 1.13
C ARG A 240 -16.93 -5.23 -0.15
N ILE A 241 -16.27 -6.07 -0.94
CA ILE A 241 -16.91 -6.87 -1.99
C ILE A 241 -16.98 -8.32 -1.51
N LYS A 242 -18.18 -8.91 -1.50
CA LYS A 242 -18.38 -10.35 -1.30
C LYS A 242 -19.47 -10.87 -2.22
N THR A 243 -19.09 -11.77 -3.12
CA THR A 243 -20.00 -12.58 -3.95
C THR A 243 -19.68 -14.07 -3.74
N SER A 244 -20.29 -14.95 -4.53
CA SER A 244 -19.90 -16.36 -4.58
C SER A 244 -18.54 -16.62 -5.24
N ARG A 245 -17.88 -15.59 -5.79
CA ARG A 245 -16.68 -15.73 -6.64
C ARG A 245 -15.61 -14.64 -6.43
N VAL A 246 -15.88 -13.57 -5.69
CA VAL A 246 -14.90 -12.55 -5.25
C VAL A 246 -15.16 -12.24 -3.78
N ASP A 247 -14.11 -12.19 -2.96
CA ASP A 247 -14.14 -11.73 -1.58
C ASP A 247 -12.92 -10.80 -1.39
N LEU A 248 -13.18 -9.52 -1.13
CA LEU A 248 -12.17 -8.48 -0.94
C LEU A 248 -12.59 -7.56 0.19
N LEU A 249 -11.61 -7.10 0.97
CA LEU A 249 -11.73 -5.95 1.85
C LEU A 249 -10.48 -5.10 1.67
N VAL A 250 -10.64 -3.89 1.16
CA VAL A 250 -9.52 -3.03 0.72
C VAL A 250 -9.78 -1.58 1.11
N THR A 251 -8.76 -0.73 1.27
CA THR A 251 -9.00 0.70 1.54
C THR A 251 -9.65 1.35 0.31
N PRO A 252 -10.34 2.50 0.42
CA PRO A 252 -11.14 3.05 -0.69
C PRO A 252 -10.27 3.41 -1.90
N ASN A 253 -9.07 3.90 -1.63
CA ASN A 253 -8.01 4.21 -2.58
C ASN A 253 -7.33 2.98 -3.22
N HIS A 254 -7.65 1.76 -2.80
CA HIS A 254 -6.97 0.56 -3.28
C HIS A 254 -7.33 0.19 -4.74
N LYS A 255 -6.37 -0.26 -5.55
CA LYS A 255 -6.57 -0.62 -6.96
C LYS A 255 -7.10 -2.04 -7.21
N LEU A 256 -8.16 -2.15 -8.00
CA LEU A 256 -8.73 -3.41 -8.48
C LEU A 256 -8.28 -3.72 -9.90
N ALA A 257 -7.89 -4.96 -10.20
CA ALA A 257 -7.56 -5.40 -11.56
C ALA A 257 -8.82 -5.92 -12.28
N ILE A 258 -9.41 -5.08 -13.13
CA ILE A 258 -10.72 -5.35 -13.75
C ILE A 258 -10.75 -5.04 -15.26
N ARG A 259 -11.67 -5.67 -15.97
CA ARG A 259 -12.02 -5.33 -17.37
C ARG A 259 -13.28 -4.45 -17.43
N LYS A 260 -13.41 -3.66 -18.50
CA LYS A 260 -14.71 -3.11 -18.93
C LYS A 260 -15.53 -4.23 -19.58
N TYR A 261 -16.86 -4.12 -19.56
CA TYR A 261 -17.72 -4.96 -20.39
C TYR A 261 -17.36 -4.72 -21.87
N PRO A 262 -17.10 -5.76 -22.68
CA PRO A 262 -16.71 -5.59 -24.07
C PRO A 262 -17.95 -5.31 -24.94
N LEU A 263 -17.87 -4.32 -25.82
CA LEU A 263 -18.90 -4.01 -26.82
C LEU A 263 -18.83 -4.96 -28.04
N CYS A 264 -17.78 -5.78 -28.14
CA CYS A 264 -17.54 -6.72 -29.23
C CYS A 264 -17.12 -8.10 -28.68
N LYS A 265 -16.86 -9.08 -29.55
CA LYS A 265 -16.49 -10.45 -29.13
C LYS A 265 -15.09 -10.58 -28.46
N LYS A 266 -14.25 -9.54 -28.48
CA LYS A 266 -12.90 -9.56 -27.86
C LYS A 266 -12.93 -8.97 -26.43
N PRO A 267 -12.33 -9.61 -25.41
CA PRO A 267 -12.29 -9.10 -24.05
C PRO A 267 -11.43 -7.83 -23.95
N SER A 268 -11.91 -6.82 -23.20
CA SER A 268 -11.16 -5.56 -23.03
C SER A 268 -9.90 -5.74 -22.17
N PRO A 269 -8.83 -4.94 -22.38
CA PRO A 269 -7.60 -5.07 -21.59
C PRO A 269 -7.84 -4.76 -20.10
N ILE A 270 -7.04 -5.39 -19.24
CA ILE A 270 -7.11 -5.20 -17.79
C ILE A 270 -6.71 -3.75 -17.45
N LYS A 271 -7.48 -3.09 -16.59
CA LYS A 271 -7.14 -1.80 -15.99
C LYS A 271 -7.06 -1.91 -14.47
N LEU A 272 -6.08 -1.23 -13.86
CA LEU A 272 -6.08 -0.95 -12.43
C LEU A 272 -6.99 0.26 -12.19
N ILE A 273 -8.13 0.03 -11.56
CA ILE A 273 -9.17 1.03 -11.29
C ILE A 273 -9.44 1.00 -9.79
N ARG A 274 -9.51 2.15 -9.12
CA ARG A 274 -9.60 2.17 -7.65
C ARG A 274 -10.95 1.65 -7.13
N ALA A 275 -10.91 1.15 -5.91
CA ALA A 275 -11.99 0.45 -5.23
C ALA A 275 -13.24 1.31 -5.11
N ASP A 276 -13.05 2.53 -4.62
CA ASP A 276 -14.05 3.57 -4.50
C ASP A 276 -14.69 4.01 -5.83
N GLU A 277 -13.89 4.02 -6.89
CA GLU A 277 -14.20 4.44 -8.26
C GLU A 277 -15.16 3.48 -8.96
N ARG A 278 -15.07 2.19 -8.59
CA ARG A 278 -15.91 1.09 -9.07
C ARG A 278 -16.95 0.61 -8.08
N PHE A 279 -17.03 1.22 -6.90
CA PHE A 279 -18.16 1.03 -5.98
C PHE A 279 -19.48 1.38 -6.66
N GLY A 280 -20.48 0.52 -6.53
CA GLY A 280 -21.82 0.68 -7.12
C GLY A 280 -21.85 0.54 -8.65
N LYS A 281 -20.70 0.38 -9.32
CA LYS A 281 -20.59 0.25 -10.77
C LYS A 281 -20.26 -1.20 -11.13
N GLU A 282 -20.81 -1.69 -12.24
CA GLU A 282 -20.51 -3.03 -12.74
C GLU A 282 -19.01 -3.24 -12.96
N LYS A 283 -18.46 -4.40 -12.55
CA LYS A 283 -17.05 -4.74 -12.81
C LYS A 283 -16.83 -6.21 -13.14
N ILE A 284 -15.88 -6.48 -14.02
CA ILE A 284 -15.49 -7.84 -14.41
C ILE A 284 -14.10 -8.12 -13.84
N PHE A 285 -14.03 -8.97 -12.83
CA PHE A 285 -12.77 -9.46 -12.29
C PHE A 285 -12.27 -10.65 -13.12
N LYS A 286 -11.01 -10.57 -13.57
CA LYS A 286 -10.26 -11.73 -14.08
C LYS A 286 -9.83 -12.61 -12.90
N LYS A 287 -9.88 -13.93 -13.06
CA LYS A 287 -9.54 -14.90 -12.00
C LYS A 287 -8.58 -16.01 -12.44
N ASN A 288 -8.16 -16.02 -13.70
CA ASN A 288 -7.17 -16.95 -14.24
C ASN A 288 -5.95 -16.19 -14.79
N GLY A 289 -4.97 -16.91 -15.32
CA GLY A 289 -3.88 -16.40 -16.16
C GLY A 289 -3.31 -17.55 -16.99
N GLU A 290 -2.33 -17.28 -17.84
CA GLU A 290 -1.62 -18.32 -18.59
C GLU A 290 -0.31 -18.71 -17.90
N TRP A 291 0.02 -20.00 -17.89
CA TRP A 291 1.14 -20.55 -17.13
C TRP A 291 2.14 -21.27 -18.04
N ILE A 292 3.36 -20.75 -18.06
CA ILE A 292 4.50 -21.33 -18.78
C ILE A 292 5.31 -22.16 -17.78
N GLY A 293 4.89 -23.42 -17.62
CA GLY A 293 5.51 -24.37 -16.70
C GLY A 293 6.54 -25.30 -17.36
N LYS A 294 7.32 -26.00 -16.53
CA LYS A 294 8.43 -26.86 -16.95
C LYS A 294 7.94 -28.18 -17.56
N GLU A 295 8.29 -28.46 -18.81
CA GLU A 295 8.16 -29.79 -19.39
C GLU A 295 9.20 -30.76 -18.79
N LYS A 296 8.85 -32.05 -18.71
CA LYS A 296 9.75 -33.14 -18.27
C LYS A 296 9.43 -34.43 -19.02
N LYS A 297 10.41 -35.31 -19.20
CA LYS A 297 10.18 -36.68 -19.73
C LYS A 297 9.96 -37.71 -18.62
N TYR A 298 10.64 -37.57 -17.49
CA TYR A 298 10.64 -38.53 -16.39
C TYR A 298 10.41 -37.89 -15.01
N PHE A 299 9.84 -38.68 -14.10
CA PHE A 299 9.94 -38.50 -12.66
C PHE A 299 11.09 -39.38 -12.12
N ILE A 300 11.82 -38.88 -11.13
CA ILE A 300 12.90 -39.62 -10.47
C ILE A 300 12.39 -40.09 -9.10
N LEU A 301 12.22 -41.40 -8.92
CA LEU A 301 11.93 -41.99 -7.62
C LEU A 301 13.28 -42.15 -6.86
N PRO A 302 13.48 -41.51 -5.69
CA PRO A 302 14.79 -41.43 -5.05
C PRO A 302 15.40 -42.79 -4.65
N ALA A 303 16.73 -42.85 -4.58
CA ALA A 303 17.46 -43.97 -4.02
C ALA A 303 17.15 -44.17 -2.52
N VAL A 304 17.21 -45.42 -2.02
CA VAL A 304 16.93 -45.75 -0.61
C VAL A 304 17.91 -46.80 -0.07
N LYS A 305 18.22 -46.72 1.24
CA LYS A 305 18.88 -47.79 1.99
C LYS A 305 17.81 -48.66 2.65
N ILE A 306 17.82 -49.97 2.40
CA ILE A 306 16.90 -50.94 3.03
C ILE A 306 17.71 -51.78 4.03
N PRO A 307 17.41 -51.77 5.34
CA PRO A 307 18.10 -52.62 6.29
C PRO A 307 17.85 -54.11 5.98
N HIS A 308 18.84 -54.97 6.22
CA HIS A 308 18.65 -56.41 6.10
C HIS A 308 17.67 -56.91 7.18
N GLY A 309 16.72 -57.76 6.77
CA GLY A 309 15.66 -58.29 7.64
C GLY A 309 16.05 -59.57 8.39
N SER A 310 17.36 -59.84 8.54
CA SER A 310 17.87 -61.06 9.19
C SER A 310 18.31 -60.76 10.62
N LYS A 311 18.07 -61.70 11.55
CA LYS A 311 18.67 -61.66 12.89
C LYS A 311 20.20 -61.82 12.88
N HIS A 312 20.77 -62.33 11.78
CA HIS A 312 22.17 -62.76 11.69
C HIS A 312 23.05 -61.88 10.78
N TYR A 313 22.49 -60.82 10.17
CA TYR A 313 23.23 -59.92 9.26
C TYR A 313 22.85 -58.45 9.49
N SER A 314 23.78 -57.69 10.06
CA SER A 314 23.71 -56.23 10.12
C SER A 314 24.18 -55.61 8.79
N GLY A 315 23.37 -54.74 8.18
CA GLY A 315 23.71 -54.12 6.90
C GLY A 315 22.56 -53.47 6.16
N TYR A 316 22.86 -52.78 5.05
CA TYR A 316 21.88 -52.06 4.23
C TYR A 316 22.03 -52.33 2.73
N ARG A 317 20.99 -52.87 2.09
CA ARG A 317 20.88 -52.94 0.63
C ARG A 317 20.57 -51.56 0.06
N LYS A 318 21.48 -51.00 -0.72
CA LYS A 318 21.29 -49.72 -1.44
C LYS A 318 20.50 -49.94 -2.74
N VAL A 319 19.29 -49.41 -2.84
CA VAL A 319 18.49 -49.38 -4.07
C VAL A 319 18.74 -48.05 -4.79
N ARG A 320 19.14 -48.10 -6.07
CA ARG A 320 19.40 -46.92 -6.90
C ARG A 320 18.09 -46.17 -7.24
N GLU A 321 18.20 -44.94 -7.73
CA GLU A 321 17.03 -44.20 -8.22
C GLU A 321 16.32 -44.94 -9.37
N LYS A 322 15.01 -44.73 -9.51
CA LYS A 322 14.21 -45.31 -10.60
C LYS A 322 13.54 -44.21 -11.43
N LYS A 323 13.89 -44.15 -12.72
CA LYS A 323 13.28 -43.23 -13.69
C LYS A 323 11.92 -43.77 -14.13
N LEU A 324 10.85 -43.00 -13.93
CA LEU A 324 9.47 -43.35 -14.29
C LEU A 324 8.94 -42.37 -15.34
N PRO A 325 8.23 -42.80 -16.40
CA PRO A 325 7.66 -41.87 -17.39
C PRO A 325 6.70 -40.88 -16.72
N ILE A 326 6.92 -39.57 -16.90
CA ILE A 326 6.23 -38.55 -16.10
C ILE A 326 4.70 -38.64 -16.23
N LYS A 327 4.19 -38.98 -17.43
CA LYS A 327 2.75 -39.09 -17.68
C LYS A 327 2.13 -40.24 -16.89
N LEU A 328 2.79 -41.40 -16.78
CA LEU A 328 2.31 -42.52 -15.94
C LEU A 328 2.41 -42.17 -14.46
N TRP A 329 3.51 -41.54 -14.04
CA TRP A 329 3.68 -41.09 -12.66
C TRP A 329 2.57 -40.12 -12.23
N LEU A 330 2.26 -39.10 -13.03
CA LEU A 330 1.23 -38.12 -12.68
C LEU A 330 -0.18 -38.71 -12.66
N LYS A 331 -0.49 -39.68 -13.53
CA LYS A 331 -1.74 -40.46 -13.46
C LYS A 331 -1.87 -41.21 -12.13
N PHE A 332 -0.84 -41.97 -11.76
CA PHE A 332 -0.82 -42.69 -10.48
C PHE A 332 -0.83 -41.73 -9.28
N PHE A 333 -0.05 -40.65 -9.32
CA PHE A 333 0.05 -39.70 -8.20
C PHE A 333 -1.23 -38.89 -8.02
N GLY A 334 -1.99 -38.59 -9.08
CA GLY A 334 -3.35 -38.04 -8.98
C GLY A 334 -4.29 -38.96 -8.20
N PHE A 335 -4.40 -40.22 -8.63
CA PHE A 335 -5.16 -41.24 -7.91
C PHE A 335 -4.66 -41.46 -6.47
N TRP A 336 -3.35 -41.44 -6.23
CA TRP A 336 -2.79 -41.64 -4.90
C TRP A 336 -3.03 -40.43 -3.97
N ILE A 337 -2.99 -39.20 -4.49
CA ILE A 337 -3.34 -38.01 -3.72
C ILE A 337 -4.83 -37.96 -3.36
N ALA A 338 -5.72 -38.51 -4.20
CA ALA A 338 -7.09 -38.81 -3.80
C ALA A 338 -7.14 -39.97 -2.77
N GLU A 339 -7.00 -41.20 -3.24
CA GLU A 339 -7.43 -42.44 -2.57
C GLU A 339 -6.30 -43.21 -1.87
N GLY A 340 -5.06 -42.75 -2.04
CA GLY A 340 -3.88 -43.44 -1.57
C GLY A 340 -3.58 -43.27 -0.08
N HIS A 341 -2.99 -44.29 0.53
CA HIS A 341 -2.34 -44.21 1.84
C HIS A 341 -1.15 -45.19 1.91
N THR A 342 -0.36 -45.12 2.99
CA THR A 342 0.73 -46.05 3.28
C THR A 342 0.52 -46.72 4.63
N THR A 343 0.71 -48.04 4.70
CA THR A 343 0.71 -48.79 5.97
C THR A 343 2.09 -49.38 6.26
N ARG A 344 2.40 -49.60 7.54
CA ARG A 344 3.55 -50.38 7.99
C ARG A 344 3.19 -51.19 9.24
N ASN A 345 3.38 -52.49 9.20
CA ASN A 345 3.26 -53.35 10.38
C ASN A 345 4.62 -53.38 11.11
N LYS A 346 4.67 -52.96 12.38
CA LYS A 346 5.91 -53.00 13.17
C LYS A 346 6.32 -54.43 13.56
N LYS A 347 5.36 -55.34 13.80
CA LYS A 347 5.60 -56.71 14.28
C LYS A 347 6.16 -57.63 13.19
N TYR A 348 5.70 -57.47 11.94
CA TYR A 348 6.07 -58.34 10.81
C TYR A 348 6.91 -57.61 9.74
N GLY A 349 7.39 -56.39 10.01
CA GLY A 349 8.18 -55.59 9.07
C GLY A 349 7.46 -55.08 7.81
N GLU A 350 6.28 -55.62 7.48
CA GLU A 350 5.54 -55.33 6.25
C GLU A 350 5.29 -53.84 6.01
N TYR A 351 5.37 -53.45 4.74
CA TYR A 351 5.05 -52.12 4.23
C TYR A 351 4.17 -52.25 3.00
N ASN A 352 3.12 -51.44 2.89
CA ASN A 352 2.25 -51.42 1.71
C ASN A 352 1.95 -49.98 1.31
N VAL A 353 2.02 -49.70 0.02
CA VAL A 353 1.28 -48.59 -0.60
C VAL A 353 -0.09 -49.15 -0.94
N VAL A 354 -1.15 -48.45 -0.57
CA VAL A 354 -2.55 -48.89 -0.74
C VAL A 354 -3.33 -47.79 -1.42
N VAL A 355 -4.22 -48.15 -2.35
CA VAL A 355 -5.21 -47.26 -2.95
C VAL A 355 -6.57 -47.96 -2.86
N SER A 356 -7.58 -47.28 -2.33
CA SER A 356 -8.90 -47.87 -2.06
C SER A 356 -9.97 -47.15 -2.87
N ASN A 357 -10.85 -47.87 -3.57
CA ASN A 357 -12.02 -47.30 -4.25
C ASN A 357 -13.06 -48.42 -4.46
N ASN A 358 -14.34 -48.07 -4.54
CA ASN A 358 -15.42 -49.06 -4.74
C ASN A 358 -15.67 -49.39 -6.23
N ASP A 359 -15.25 -48.54 -7.17
CA ASP A 359 -15.29 -48.80 -8.61
C ASP A 359 -14.11 -49.69 -9.02
N GLN A 360 -14.44 -50.94 -9.39
CA GLN A 360 -13.48 -51.93 -9.84
C GLN A 360 -12.80 -51.54 -11.17
N ASN A 361 -13.43 -50.70 -12.01
CA ASN A 361 -12.83 -50.20 -13.25
C ASN A 361 -11.72 -49.19 -12.96
N LEU A 362 -11.92 -48.30 -11.97
CA LEU A 362 -10.86 -47.41 -11.48
C LEU A 362 -9.72 -48.21 -10.86
N LEU A 363 -9.99 -49.23 -10.04
CA LEU A 363 -8.95 -50.11 -9.50
C LEU A 363 -8.19 -50.85 -10.61
N LYS A 364 -8.87 -51.27 -11.69
CA LYS A 364 -8.24 -51.89 -12.88
C LYS A 364 -7.36 -50.90 -13.65
N GLU A 365 -7.78 -49.65 -13.84
CA GLU A 365 -6.95 -48.60 -14.44
C GLU A 365 -5.72 -48.29 -13.57
N MET A 366 -5.89 -48.13 -12.26
CA MET A 366 -4.80 -47.93 -11.29
C MET A 366 -3.78 -49.09 -11.34
N LYS A 367 -4.26 -50.34 -11.43
CA LYS A 367 -3.43 -51.55 -11.56
C LYS A 367 -2.56 -51.47 -12.83
N THR A 368 -3.17 -51.24 -13.99
CA THR A 368 -2.46 -51.14 -15.28
C THR A 368 -1.43 -50.01 -15.31
N ILE A 369 -1.69 -48.87 -14.64
CA ILE A 369 -0.71 -47.76 -14.54
C ILE A 369 0.51 -48.17 -13.70
N LEU A 370 0.30 -48.89 -12.59
CA LEU A 370 1.38 -49.38 -11.72
C LEU A 370 2.22 -50.48 -12.39
N GLU A 371 1.59 -51.39 -13.12
CA GLU A 371 2.25 -52.43 -13.91
C GLU A 371 3.12 -51.82 -15.01
N LYS A 372 2.60 -50.82 -15.76
CA LYS A 372 3.35 -50.06 -16.77
C LYS A 372 4.48 -49.20 -16.21
N MET A 373 4.57 -49.02 -14.89
CA MET A 373 5.72 -48.44 -14.19
C MET A 373 6.68 -49.49 -13.62
N GLY A 374 6.47 -50.79 -13.88
CA GLY A 374 7.28 -51.89 -13.36
C GLY A 374 7.16 -52.05 -11.84
N PHE A 375 5.93 -51.97 -11.31
CA PHE A 375 5.59 -52.43 -9.97
C PHE A 375 4.69 -53.67 -10.06
N LYS A 376 4.63 -54.46 -8.98
CA LYS A 376 3.75 -55.63 -8.87
C LYS A 376 2.57 -55.32 -7.92
N PRO A 377 1.48 -54.70 -8.39
CA PRO A 377 0.26 -54.51 -7.62
C PRO A 377 -0.55 -55.81 -7.50
N TYR A 378 -1.25 -55.99 -6.38
CA TYR A 378 -2.25 -57.03 -6.19
C TYR A 378 -3.53 -56.46 -5.60
N LEU A 379 -4.67 -57.11 -5.88
CA LEU A 379 -5.98 -56.72 -5.37
C LEU A 379 -6.26 -57.45 -4.05
N TRP A 380 -6.90 -56.77 -3.10
CA TRP A 380 -7.36 -57.36 -1.85
C TRP A 380 -8.64 -56.64 -1.39
N LYS A 381 -9.81 -57.27 -1.59
CA LYS A 381 -11.12 -56.59 -1.48
C LYS A 381 -11.11 -55.30 -2.34
N ASN A 382 -11.76 -54.22 -1.89
CA ASN A 382 -11.79 -52.92 -2.58
C ASN A 382 -10.48 -52.10 -2.42
N GLN A 383 -9.33 -52.77 -2.41
CA GLN A 383 -8.01 -52.15 -2.22
C GLN A 383 -6.97 -52.73 -3.18
N LEU A 384 -6.28 -51.84 -3.90
CA LEU A 384 -5.09 -52.16 -4.67
C LEU A 384 -3.84 -51.94 -3.81
N ARG A 385 -2.99 -52.95 -3.69
CA ARG A 385 -1.82 -52.95 -2.78
C ARG A 385 -0.51 -53.18 -3.53
N VAL A 386 0.54 -52.45 -3.15
CA VAL A 386 1.90 -52.59 -3.68
C VAL A 386 2.90 -52.72 -2.53
N ARG A 387 3.58 -53.87 -2.46
CA ARG A 387 4.71 -54.13 -1.54
C ARG A 387 6.02 -53.69 -2.20
N ASN A 388 6.35 -52.40 -2.13
CA ASN A 388 7.63 -51.87 -2.64
C ASN A 388 8.18 -50.79 -1.68
N PHE A 389 9.36 -51.03 -1.10
CA PHE A 389 9.91 -50.16 -0.06
C PHE A 389 10.31 -48.77 -0.58
N GLN A 390 10.82 -48.67 -1.80
CA GLN A 390 11.25 -47.41 -2.41
C GLN A 390 10.05 -46.49 -2.67
N LEU A 391 8.99 -47.04 -3.28
CA LEU A 391 7.73 -46.33 -3.51
C LEU A 391 7.04 -45.98 -2.19
N TRP A 392 6.99 -46.91 -1.23
CA TRP A 392 6.46 -46.67 0.11
C TRP A 392 7.22 -45.55 0.84
N SER A 393 8.55 -45.58 0.83
CA SER A 393 9.39 -44.58 1.52
C SER A 393 9.22 -43.19 0.92
N TYR A 394 9.02 -43.08 -0.40
CA TYR A 394 8.69 -41.81 -1.03
C TYR A 394 7.28 -41.33 -0.65
N LEU A 395 6.26 -42.19 -0.76
CA LEU A 395 4.87 -41.80 -0.53
C LEU A 395 4.52 -41.55 0.95
N LYS A 396 5.25 -42.18 1.88
CA LYS A 396 5.13 -41.95 3.34
C LYS A 396 5.27 -40.48 3.71
N GLN A 397 6.04 -39.67 2.97
CA GLN A 397 6.31 -38.27 3.31
C GLN A 397 5.07 -37.35 3.23
N PHE A 398 4.01 -37.77 2.53
CA PHE A 398 2.77 -37.00 2.41
C PHE A 398 1.73 -37.37 3.48
N GLY A 399 2.06 -38.29 4.40
CA GLY A 399 1.25 -38.60 5.58
C GLY A 399 -0.13 -39.20 5.30
N LYS A 400 -1.08 -38.88 6.18
CA LYS A 400 -2.51 -39.23 6.15
C LYS A 400 -3.30 -38.24 5.28
N ALA A 401 -4.58 -38.51 5.05
CA ALA A 401 -5.47 -37.69 4.21
C ALA A 401 -5.47 -36.18 4.55
N HIS A 402 -5.41 -35.81 5.84
CA HIS A 402 -5.36 -34.41 6.30
C HIS A 402 -3.95 -33.78 6.24
N GLU A 403 -2.91 -34.55 5.94
CA GLU A 403 -1.50 -34.12 5.83
C GLU A 403 -1.04 -34.00 4.37
N LYS A 404 -1.76 -34.64 3.42
CA LYS A 404 -1.43 -34.69 1.98
C LYS A 404 -1.20 -33.30 1.38
N PHE A 405 -0.30 -33.23 0.39
CA PHE A 405 0.01 -32.01 -0.37
C PHE A 405 0.60 -32.36 -1.74
N VAL A 406 0.64 -31.39 -2.67
CA VAL A 406 1.29 -31.54 -3.98
C VAL A 406 2.66 -30.85 -3.95
N PRO A 407 3.77 -31.56 -4.19
CA PRO A 407 5.10 -30.98 -4.06
C PRO A 407 5.41 -29.96 -5.17
N LYS A 408 6.24 -28.96 -4.85
CA LYS A 408 6.58 -27.82 -5.73
C LYS A 408 7.10 -28.28 -7.10
N ASN A 409 7.90 -29.35 -7.15
CA ASN A 409 8.43 -29.93 -8.39
C ASN A 409 7.38 -30.53 -9.35
N ILE A 410 6.14 -30.73 -8.89
CA ILE A 410 4.94 -31.05 -9.68
C ILE A 410 4.15 -29.77 -9.98
N LYS A 411 3.94 -28.87 -9.00
CA LYS A 411 3.24 -27.58 -9.20
C LYS A 411 3.94 -26.64 -10.18
N GLU A 412 5.23 -26.84 -10.45
CA GLU A 412 6.02 -26.11 -11.46
C GLU A 412 5.88 -26.65 -12.89
N LEU A 413 5.21 -27.79 -13.10
CA LEU A 413 5.12 -28.42 -14.42
C LEU A 413 4.26 -27.61 -15.40
N SER A 414 4.43 -27.91 -16.68
CA SER A 414 3.63 -27.35 -17.78
C SER A 414 2.12 -27.61 -17.62
N LYS A 415 1.31 -26.75 -18.25
CA LYS A 415 -0.17 -26.83 -18.27
C LYS A 415 -0.67 -28.22 -18.72
N SER A 416 -0.02 -28.81 -19.71
CA SER A 416 -0.26 -30.17 -20.25
C SER A 416 -0.04 -31.28 -19.20
N LEU A 417 1.07 -31.23 -18.45
CA LEU A 417 1.40 -32.22 -17.43
C LEU A 417 0.54 -32.03 -16.16
N LEU A 418 0.31 -30.79 -15.74
CA LEU A 418 -0.61 -30.48 -14.64
C LEU A 418 -2.02 -30.97 -14.91
N GLN A 419 -2.48 -30.91 -16.17
CA GLN A 419 -3.82 -31.39 -16.57
C GLN A 419 -3.94 -32.91 -16.35
N ILE A 420 -2.91 -33.69 -16.70
CA ILE A 420 -2.88 -35.15 -16.46
C ILE A 420 -2.98 -35.47 -14.96
N PHE A 421 -2.24 -34.77 -14.10
CA PHE A 421 -2.36 -34.95 -12.64
C PHE A 421 -3.77 -34.60 -12.15
N PHE A 422 -4.29 -33.45 -12.59
CA PHE A 422 -5.57 -32.92 -12.15
C PHE A 422 -6.74 -33.83 -12.55
N ASP A 423 -6.80 -34.28 -13.81
CA ASP A 423 -7.88 -35.17 -14.27
C ASP A 423 -7.89 -36.51 -13.53
N TYR A 424 -6.72 -37.03 -13.15
CA TYR A 424 -6.60 -38.29 -12.41
C TYR A 424 -6.87 -38.16 -10.90
N TYR A 425 -6.56 -37.02 -10.30
CA TYR A 425 -7.07 -36.69 -8.97
C TYR A 425 -8.60 -36.57 -8.98
N ILE A 426 -9.16 -35.90 -9.99
CA ILE A 426 -10.60 -35.74 -10.21
C ILE A 426 -11.31 -37.06 -10.55
N LYS A 427 -10.65 -38.06 -11.14
CA LYS A 427 -11.22 -39.40 -11.30
C LYS A 427 -11.46 -40.13 -9.98
N GLY A 428 -10.69 -39.83 -8.93
CA GLY A 428 -10.87 -40.42 -7.59
C GLY A 428 -11.81 -39.59 -6.71
N ASP A 429 -11.36 -38.39 -6.32
CA ASP A 429 -12.01 -37.53 -5.30
C ASP A 429 -12.81 -36.36 -5.93
N GLY A 430 -13.09 -36.43 -7.24
CA GLY A 430 -13.78 -35.37 -7.99
C GLY A 430 -15.27 -35.63 -8.18
N HIS A 431 -16.10 -34.76 -7.62
CA HIS A 431 -17.56 -34.76 -7.83
C HIS A 431 -17.97 -33.82 -8.98
N ARG A 432 -18.82 -34.31 -9.88
CA ARG A 432 -19.41 -33.55 -11.00
C ARG A 432 -20.88 -33.27 -10.74
N TYR A 433 -21.34 -32.05 -11.01
CA TYR A 433 -22.66 -31.59 -10.58
C TYR A 433 -23.36 -30.62 -11.55
N GLY A 434 -24.68 -30.48 -11.34
CA GLY A 434 -25.59 -29.60 -12.09
C GLY A 434 -26.10 -30.23 -13.40
N ARG A 435 -27.22 -29.71 -13.94
CA ARG A 435 -27.96 -30.29 -15.08
C ARG A 435 -27.15 -30.60 -16.36
N SER A 436 -25.95 -30.04 -16.52
CA SER A 436 -25.06 -30.29 -17.67
C SER A 436 -23.79 -31.07 -17.33
N MET A 437 -23.62 -31.51 -16.08
CA MET A 437 -22.42 -32.20 -15.53
C MET A 437 -21.08 -31.47 -15.77
N LYS A 438 -21.14 -30.17 -16.09
CA LYS A 438 -19.99 -29.28 -16.33
C LYS A 438 -19.45 -28.61 -15.06
N GLY A 439 -20.20 -28.67 -13.93
CA GLY A 439 -19.72 -28.27 -12.61
C GLY A 439 -18.75 -29.31 -12.03
N LEU A 440 -17.73 -28.86 -11.29
CA LEU A 440 -16.65 -29.71 -10.79
C LEU A 440 -16.15 -29.27 -9.41
N SER A 441 -15.97 -30.24 -8.50
CA SER A 441 -15.48 -30.01 -7.12
C SER A 441 -14.74 -31.22 -6.53
N ALA A 442 -14.00 -31.07 -5.42
CA ALA A 442 -13.29 -32.18 -4.74
C ALA A 442 -13.29 -32.12 -3.19
N THR A 443 -13.29 -33.33 -2.58
CA THR A 443 -13.50 -33.74 -1.16
C THR A 443 -12.36 -33.69 -0.12
N THR A 444 -11.51 -32.66 -0.05
CA THR A 444 -10.31 -32.77 0.81
C THR A 444 -10.47 -32.41 2.31
N SER A 445 -9.74 -33.13 3.17
CA SER A 445 -9.52 -32.83 4.60
C SER A 445 -8.13 -32.23 4.91
N SER A 446 -7.28 -31.99 3.89
CA SER A 446 -6.00 -31.31 4.05
C SER A 446 -6.10 -29.83 3.66
N PRO A 447 -5.77 -28.88 4.57
CA PRO A 447 -5.67 -27.46 4.24
C PRO A 447 -4.62 -27.17 3.15
N LYS A 448 -3.55 -27.98 3.11
CA LYS A 448 -2.43 -27.80 2.18
C LYS A 448 -2.78 -28.30 0.79
N LEU A 449 -3.38 -29.49 0.67
CA LEU A 449 -3.89 -30.01 -0.61
C LEU A 449 -5.00 -29.11 -1.19
N ARG A 450 -5.92 -28.62 -0.36
CA ARG A 450 -6.95 -27.63 -0.72
C ARG A 450 -6.35 -26.40 -1.42
N ASP A 451 -5.21 -25.94 -0.93
CA ASP A 451 -4.53 -24.73 -1.39
C ASP A 451 -3.62 -24.99 -2.59
N ASP A 452 -2.93 -26.14 -2.62
CA ASP A 452 -2.20 -26.63 -3.79
C ASP A 452 -3.12 -26.83 -5.00
N LEU A 453 -4.32 -27.39 -4.80
CA LEU A 453 -5.34 -27.53 -5.84
C LEU A 453 -5.85 -26.18 -6.34
N GLN A 454 -5.87 -25.14 -5.49
CA GLN A 454 -6.22 -23.79 -5.90
C GLN A 454 -5.13 -23.12 -6.74
N GLU A 455 -3.85 -23.36 -6.43
CA GLU A 455 -2.72 -22.93 -7.25
C GLU A 455 -2.67 -23.67 -8.60
N ILE A 456 -2.85 -24.99 -8.60
CA ILE A 456 -2.89 -25.81 -9.81
C ILE A 456 -4.06 -25.38 -10.71
N ALA A 457 -5.24 -25.10 -10.14
CA ALA A 457 -6.37 -24.59 -10.90
C ALA A 457 -6.07 -23.25 -11.60
N LEU A 458 -5.36 -22.32 -10.92
CA LEU A 458 -4.90 -21.08 -11.56
C LEU A 458 -3.97 -21.38 -12.75
N LYS A 459 -2.99 -22.28 -12.56
CA LYS A 459 -2.01 -22.69 -13.58
C LYS A 459 -2.62 -23.47 -14.76
N LEU A 460 -3.78 -24.09 -14.57
CA LEU A 460 -4.58 -24.68 -15.65
C LEU A 460 -5.42 -23.65 -16.42
N GLY A 461 -5.31 -22.35 -16.11
CA GLY A 461 -6.14 -21.30 -16.70
C GLY A 461 -7.57 -21.30 -16.17
N MET A 462 -7.85 -22.03 -15.08
CA MET A 462 -9.12 -22.04 -14.35
C MET A 462 -9.07 -21.07 -13.15
N SER A 463 -10.13 -21.07 -12.32
CA SER A 463 -10.08 -20.47 -10.99
C SER A 463 -10.86 -21.32 -9.99
N ALA A 464 -10.19 -21.69 -8.90
CA ALA A 464 -10.82 -22.42 -7.80
C ALA A 464 -11.15 -21.49 -6.63
N TYR A 465 -12.21 -21.81 -5.90
CA TYR A 465 -12.45 -21.31 -4.54
C TYR A 465 -12.88 -22.47 -3.66
N TRP A 466 -12.62 -22.40 -2.36
CA TRP A 466 -13.05 -23.45 -1.43
C TRP A 466 -14.10 -22.96 -0.44
N LYS A 467 -14.79 -23.90 0.21
CA LYS A 467 -15.68 -23.66 1.35
C LYS A 467 -15.50 -24.77 2.39
N PRO A 468 -15.61 -24.49 3.69
CA PRO A 468 -15.80 -25.53 4.69
C PRO A 468 -17.05 -26.38 4.36
N ALA A 469 -17.01 -27.66 4.70
CA ALA A 469 -18.11 -28.60 4.52
C ALA A 469 -18.57 -29.18 5.86
N LEU A 470 -17.75 -30.04 6.47
CA LEU A 470 -18.00 -30.65 7.78
C LEU A 470 -16.95 -30.18 8.80
N LYS A 471 -17.36 -30.08 10.06
CA LYS A 471 -16.50 -29.93 11.23
C LYS A 471 -16.16 -31.31 11.83
N PRO A 472 -15.16 -31.41 12.72
CA PRO A 472 -15.04 -32.55 13.62
C PRO A 472 -16.35 -32.78 14.39
N GLY A 473 -16.80 -34.04 14.44
CA GLY A 473 -18.06 -34.43 15.09
C GLY A 473 -19.30 -34.44 14.20
N ASP A 474 -19.36 -33.65 13.11
CA ASP A 474 -20.54 -33.52 12.23
C ASP A 474 -20.91 -34.79 11.44
N SER A 475 -20.06 -35.83 11.47
CA SER A 475 -20.27 -37.09 10.76
C SER A 475 -19.62 -38.27 11.47
N THR A 476 -20.26 -39.43 11.35
CA THR A 476 -19.78 -40.72 11.86
C THR A 476 -19.45 -41.63 10.68
N PHE A 477 -18.24 -42.19 10.65
CA PHE A 477 -17.88 -43.21 9.67
C PHE A 477 -18.68 -44.51 9.93
N PRO A 478 -18.88 -45.39 8.93
CA PRO A 478 -19.54 -46.69 9.12
C PRO A 478 -18.91 -47.58 10.20
N SER A 479 -17.67 -47.31 10.61
CA SER A 479 -16.98 -47.94 11.75
C SER A 479 -17.34 -47.35 13.13
N GLY A 480 -18.43 -46.58 13.26
CA GLY A 480 -18.84 -45.90 14.49
C GLY A 480 -17.96 -44.72 14.92
N HIS A 481 -16.85 -44.46 14.21
CA HIS A 481 -15.89 -43.41 14.58
C HIS A 481 -16.37 -42.04 14.08
N LYS A 482 -16.46 -41.05 14.97
CA LYS A 482 -16.71 -39.65 14.57
C LYS A 482 -15.52 -39.08 13.80
N ASN A 483 -15.79 -38.30 12.75
CA ASN A 483 -14.76 -37.56 12.02
C ASN A 483 -14.04 -36.56 12.95
N LYS A 484 -12.71 -36.56 12.93
CA LYS A 484 -11.85 -35.72 13.79
C LYS A 484 -11.27 -34.48 13.09
N HIS A 485 -11.57 -34.26 11.81
CA HIS A 485 -10.97 -33.19 11.00
C HIS A 485 -12.01 -32.37 10.25
N HIS A 486 -11.73 -31.08 10.05
CA HIS A 486 -12.49 -30.25 9.11
C HIS A 486 -12.31 -30.75 7.68
N THR A 487 -13.34 -30.56 6.84
CA THR A 487 -13.29 -30.82 5.40
C THR A 487 -13.63 -29.57 4.59
N TRP A 488 -13.09 -29.46 3.38
CA TRP A 488 -13.30 -28.33 2.47
C TRP A 488 -13.63 -28.81 1.06
N VAL A 489 -14.78 -28.40 0.52
CA VAL A 489 -15.07 -28.59 -0.91
C VAL A 489 -14.30 -27.52 -1.69
N VAL A 490 -13.39 -27.95 -2.56
CA VAL A 490 -12.77 -27.08 -3.57
C VAL A 490 -13.65 -27.08 -4.82
N TYR A 491 -14.03 -25.92 -5.34
CA TYR A 491 -14.87 -25.78 -6.54
C TYR A 491 -14.05 -25.24 -7.72
N PHE A 492 -13.95 -26.00 -8.81
CA PHE A 492 -13.14 -25.69 -9.98
C PHE A 492 -13.99 -25.07 -11.09
N ILE A 493 -13.75 -23.80 -11.41
CA ILE A 493 -14.59 -23.05 -12.33
C ILE A 493 -13.81 -22.68 -13.60
N ARG A 494 -14.42 -22.97 -14.76
CA ARG A 494 -13.88 -22.69 -16.10
C ARG A 494 -14.24 -21.29 -16.62
N LYS A 495 -15.34 -20.68 -16.13
CA LYS A 495 -15.70 -19.28 -16.44
C LYS A 495 -15.05 -18.32 -15.44
N ASN A 496 -13.95 -17.72 -15.87
CA ASN A 496 -13.01 -16.97 -14.99
C ASN A 496 -13.16 -15.45 -15.03
N GLU A 497 -14.08 -14.96 -15.85
CA GLU A 497 -14.56 -13.59 -15.78
C GLU A 497 -15.77 -13.54 -14.85
N HIS A 498 -15.61 -12.93 -13.67
CA HIS A 498 -16.72 -12.73 -12.74
C HIS A 498 -17.25 -11.30 -12.81
N ARG A 499 -18.39 -11.16 -13.49
CA ARG A 499 -19.22 -9.94 -13.54
C ARG A 499 -19.90 -9.74 -12.18
N VAL A 500 -19.50 -8.68 -11.47
CA VAL A 500 -20.17 -8.16 -10.27
C VAL A 500 -21.03 -6.99 -10.73
N HIS A 501 -22.36 -7.16 -10.68
CA HIS A 501 -23.34 -6.12 -10.97
C HIS A 501 -23.50 -5.14 -9.79
N PRO A 502 -24.01 -3.92 -10.00
CA PRO A 502 -24.38 -2.98 -8.95
C PRO A 502 -25.31 -3.58 -7.88
N ALA A 503 -25.15 -3.12 -6.63
CA ALA A 503 -26.07 -3.41 -5.53
C ALA A 503 -27.45 -2.80 -5.80
N GLY A 504 -28.34 -3.61 -6.39
CA GLY A 504 -29.69 -3.23 -6.79
C GLY A 504 -30.20 -4.09 -7.95
N PHE A 505 -29.32 -4.44 -8.90
CA PHE A 505 -29.73 -5.09 -10.16
C PHE A 505 -30.16 -6.57 -10.03
N ARG A 506 -29.92 -7.21 -8.88
CA ARG A 506 -30.40 -8.57 -8.54
C ARG A 506 -30.63 -8.71 -7.04
N LYS A 507 -31.83 -9.14 -6.61
CA LYS A 507 -32.20 -9.42 -5.20
C LYS A 507 -31.53 -10.67 -4.60
N ASN A 508 -30.24 -10.90 -4.83
CA ASN A 508 -29.51 -12.04 -4.27
C ASN A 508 -28.94 -11.69 -2.88
N LYS A 509 -29.67 -12.07 -1.82
CA LYS A 509 -29.34 -11.79 -0.40
C LYS A 509 -27.92 -12.22 0.06
N LYS A 510 -27.18 -13.01 -0.73
CA LYS A 510 -25.81 -13.48 -0.42
C LYS A 510 -24.70 -12.62 -1.04
N TRP A 511 -25.04 -11.57 -1.79
CA TRP A 511 -24.08 -10.62 -2.37
C TRP A 511 -24.00 -9.37 -1.48
N VAL A 512 -22.78 -8.94 -1.17
CA VAL A 512 -22.51 -7.75 -0.36
C VAL A 512 -21.53 -6.86 -1.11
N GLU A 513 -21.97 -5.66 -1.47
CA GLU A 513 -21.10 -4.58 -1.92
C GLU A 513 -21.40 -3.37 -1.04
N ARG A 514 -20.50 -3.05 -0.10
CA ARG A 514 -20.71 -1.95 0.85
C ARG A 514 -19.40 -1.41 1.40
N TRP A 515 -19.44 -0.19 1.90
CA TRP A 515 -18.44 0.30 2.85
C TRP A 515 -18.68 -0.39 4.20
N VAL A 516 -17.61 -0.87 4.82
CA VAL A 516 -17.62 -1.27 6.23
C VAL A 516 -16.68 -0.37 6.98
N ASP A 517 -17.07 0.03 8.18
CA ASP A 517 -16.12 0.57 9.16
C ASP A 517 -15.11 -0.53 9.50
N TYR A 518 -13.83 -0.19 9.35
CA TYR A 518 -12.73 -1.07 9.65
C TYR A 518 -11.75 -0.38 10.60
N ARG A 519 -11.23 -1.16 11.55
CA ARG A 519 -10.15 -0.78 12.44
C ARG A 519 -9.24 -1.99 12.63
N GLY A 520 -7.94 -1.80 12.41
CA GLY A 520 -6.92 -2.83 12.53
C GLY A 520 -5.76 -2.58 11.57
N LYS A 521 -4.89 -3.57 11.38
CA LYS A 521 -3.77 -3.44 10.44
C LYS A 521 -4.24 -3.42 8.98
N VAL A 522 -3.47 -2.73 8.16
CA VAL A 522 -3.49 -2.82 6.70
C VAL A 522 -2.09 -3.17 6.21
N TYR A 523 -2.04 -3.80 5.05
CA TYR A 523 -0.82 -4.30 4.44
C TYR A 523 -0.79 -3.95 2.94
N CYS A 524 0.34 -4.13 2.29
CA CYS A 524 0.44 -4.20 0.83
C CYS A 524 1.78 -4.81 0.42
N VAL A 525 1.90 -5.21 -0.84
CA VAL A 525 3.21 -5.41 -1.49
C VAL A 525 3.22 -4.68 -2.83
N SER A 526 4.27 -3.90 -3.07
CA SER A 526 4.58 -3.35 -4.38
C SER A 526 5.41 -4.37 -5.13
N VAL A 527 4.97 -4.73 -6.34
CA VAL A 527 5.65 -5.64 -7.26
C VAL A 527 5.90 -4.93 -8.60
N PRO A 528 6.84 -5.41 -9.45
CA PRO A 528 7.07 -4.81 -10.77
C PRO A 528 5.81 -4.76 -11.64
N ASN A 529 5.07 -5.88 -11.76
CA ASN A 529 3.86 -5.99 -12.59
C ASN A 529 2.62 -5.20 -12.08
N LYS A 530 2.66 -4.58 -10.90
CA LYS A 530 1.56 -3.86 -10.22
C LYS A 530 0.23 -4.64 -10.02
N ILE A 531 0.19 -5.93 -10.35
CA ILE A 531 -0.95 -6.83 -10.19
C ILE A 531 -0.51 -8.07 -9.42
N ILE A 532 -1.16 -8.38 -8.31
CA ILE A 532 -0.89 -9.55 -7.45
C ILE A 532 -2.12 -10.45 -7.28
N TYR A 533 -1.90 -11.75 -7.09
CA TYR A 533 -2.99 -12.70 -6.82
C TYR A 533 -3.25 -12.81 -5.32
N VAL A 534 -4.40 -12.29 -4.90
CA VAL A 534 -4.85 -12.29 -3.51
C VAL A 534 -6.05 -13.21 -3.32
N ARG A 535 -6.31 -13.66 -2.09
CA ARG A 535 -7.56 -14.32 -1.72
C ARG A 535 -8.03 -13.88 -0.35
N ARG A 536 -9.32 -13.96 -0.12
CA ARG A 536 -9.92 -13.74 1.20
C ARG A 536 -10.99 -14.80 1.42
N ASN A 537 -11.05 -15.42 2.60
CA ASN A 537 -11.96 -16.54 2.90
C ASN A 537 -11.91 -17.67 1.84
N GLY A 538 -10.72 -17.98 1.28
CA GLY A 538 -10.56 -19.01 0.25
C GLY A 538 -11.01 -18.64 -1.17
N ILE A 539 -11.39 -17.38 -1.42
CA ILE A 539 -11.90 -16.90 -2.72
C ILE A 539 -10.85 -15.95 -3.36
N PRO A 540 -10.18 -16.33 -4.47
CA PRO A 540 -9.02 -15.60 -5.01
C PRO A 540 -9.34 -14.66 -6.18
N VAL A 541 -8.54 -13.60 -6.39
CA VAL A 541 -8.70 -12.59 -7.45
C VAL A 541 -7.42 -11.78 -7.68
N TRP A 542 -7.27 -11.14 -8.85
CA TRP A 542 -6.18 -10.20 -9.14
C TRP A 542 -6.47 -8.79 -8.59
N CYS A 543 -5.48 -8.11 -7.99
CA CYS A 543 -5.62 -6.81 -7.30
C CYS A 543 -4.29 -5.99 -7.32
N GLY A 544 -4.25 -4.72 -6.89
CA GLY A 544 -3.13 -3.77 -7.13
C GLY A 544 -2.32 -3.29 -5.90
N ASN A 545 -1.69 -2.09 -5.95
CA ASN A 545 -0.79 -1.57 -4.89
C ASN A 545 -0.74 -0.02 -4.77
N SER A 546 0.02 0.49 -3.78
CA SER A 546 0.05 1.91 -3.33
C SER A 546 1.43 2.38 -2.81
N ASP A 547 1.53 3.63 -2.34
CA ASP A 547 2.61 4.28 -1.53
C ASP A 547 4.04 4.39 -2.11
N PRO A 548 4.66 5.59 -2.18
CA PRO A 548 4.14 6.99 -2.17
C PRO A 548 3.61 7.66 -3.47
N PRO A 549 3.35 7.01 -4.62
CA PRO A 549 3.22 7.68 -5.93
C PRO A 549 2.17 8.78 -6.21
N MET A 550 1.48 9.43 -5.26
CA MET A 550 0.45 10.43 -5.61
C MET A 550 0.95 11.55 -6.55
N ASN A 551 2.22 11.94 -6.46
CA ASN A 551 2.83 12.90 -7.41
C ASN A 551 3.52 12.20 -8.59
N TRP A 552 4.19 11.07 -8.37
CA TRP A 552 4.81 10.25 -9.43
C TRP A 552 3.80 9.66 -10.44
N ARG A 553 2.50 9.76 -10.12
CA ARG A 553 1.34 9.44 -10.94
C ARG A 553 1.00 10.46 -12.04
N LEU A 554 1.68 11.61 -12.07
CA LEU A 554 1.62 12.57 -13.16
C LEU A 554 3.00 12.62 -13.81
N SER A 555 3.09 12.38 -15.13
CA SER A 555 4.37 12.36 -15.83
C SER A 555 5.02 13.73 -16.00
N SER A 556 4.20 14.79 -16.09
CA SER A 556 4.65 16.18 -16.05
C SER A 556 5.46 16.49 -14.78
N LEU A 557 5.13 15.86 -13.64
CA LEU A 557 5.80 16.16 -12.37
C LEU A 557 7.20 15.52 -12.23
N ASP A 558 7.63 14.66 -13.17
CA ASP A 558 8.94 14.00 -13.08
C ASP A 558 10.13 14.96 -13.22
N ARG A 559 9.95 16.11 -13.89
CA ARG A 559 11.05 17.08 -14.09
C ARG A 559 11.35 17.92 -12.85
N PHE A 560 10.35 18.19 -12.01
CA PHE A 560 10.50 19.05 -10.83
C PHE A 560 10.99 18.28 -9.60
N THR A 561 11.80 18.94 -8.77
CA THR A 561 12.26 18.44 -7.47
C THR A 561 11.11 18.46 -6.46
N LEU A 562 10.82 17.33 -5.81
CA LEU A 562 9.78 17.29 -4.79
C LEU A 562 10.41 17.76 -3.46
N LEU A 563 9.88 18.86 -2.93
CA LEU A 563 10.20 19.42 -1.62
C LEU A 563 9.09 19.05 -0.63
N SER A 564 9.38 19.19 0.66
CA SER A 564 8.39 19.13 1.73
C SER A 564 8.75 20.16 2.79
N ASN A 565 7.82 21.04 3.12
CA ASN A 565 8.01 22.18 4.02
C ASN A 565 6.82 22.32 4.96
N SER A 566 7.01 22.98 6.10
CA SER A 566 6.05 22.92 7.18
C SER A 566 4.83 23.82 7.07
N ASP A 567 4.78 24.84 6.20
CA ASP A 567 3.66 25.82 6.20
C ASP A 567 3.43 26.35 7.63
N SER A 568 4.52 26.64 8.35
CA SER A 568 4.43 26.91 9.79
C SER A 568 3.92 28.31 10.08
N HIS A 569 2.87 28.34 10.88
CA HIS A 569 2.24 29.53 11.44
C HIS A 569 2.56 29.68 12.95
N SER A 570 3.58 28.98 13.48
CA SER A 570 4.03 29.15 14.87
C SER A 570 5.44 28.57 15.09
N PRO A 571 6.28 29.13 15.99
CA PRO A 571 7.69 28.72 16.12
C PRO A 571 7.84 27.30 16.70
N TRP A 572 6.80 26.84 17.39
CA TRP A 572 6.79 25.61 18.16
C TRP A 572 7.12 24.37 17.31
N PRO A 573 7.97 23.44 17.79
CA PRO A 573 8.37 22.22 17.08
C PRO A 573 7.21 21.32 16.60
N TRP A 574 6.00 21.45 17.18
CA TRP A 574 4.81 20.75 16.68
C TRP A 574 4.21 21.35 15.41
N ARG A 575 4.72 22.47 14.90
CA ARG A 575 4.39 23.03 13.58
C ARG A 575 5.64 23.26 12.74
N LEU A 576 6.64 23.98 13.26
CA LEU A 576 7.90 24.24 12.59
C LEU A 576 8.64 22.92 12.30
N GLY A 577 9.12 22.73 11.07
CA GLY A 577 9.76 21.49 10.62
C GLY A 577 8.90 20.23 10.74
N ARG A 578 7.56 20.31 10.84
CA ARG A 578 6.70 19.09 10.78
C ARG A 578 6.95 18.29 9.50
N GLU A 579 7.33 19.02 8.46
CA GLU A 579 7.71 18.61 7.12
C GLU A 579 8.99 19.41 6.78
N ALA A 580 9.97 18.76 6.14
CA ALA A 580 11.31 19.34 5.92
C ALA A 580 12.10 18.62 4.82
N ASN A 581 13.23 19.18 4.42
CA ASN A 581 14.13 18.68 3.37
C ASN A 581 15.51 18.37 3.94
N VAL A 582 16.13 17.25 3.58
CA VAL A 582 17.46 16.86 4.11
C VAL A 582 18.51 16.82 2.99
N PHE A 583 19.48 17.73 3.06
CA PHE A 583 20.56 17.87 2.09
C PHE A 583 21.93 17.49 2.67
N GLU A 584 22.87 17.17 1.78
CA GLU A 584 24.29 16.95 2.05
C GLU A 584 25.10 17.94 1.20
N VAL A 585 25.67 18.95 1.85
CA VAL A 585 26.38 20.09 1.22
C VAL A 585 27.86 20.12 1.62
N LYS A 586 28.69 20.84 0.87
CA LYS A 586 30.08 21.15 1.25
C LYS A 586 30.12 22.24 2.32
N LYS A 587 29.46 23.38 2.07
CA LYS A 587 29.26 24.47 3.03
C LYS A 587 27.78 24.89 3.08
N PRO A 588 27.27 25.46 4.18
CA PRO A 588 25.97 26.13 4.18
C PRO A 588 25.98 27.25 3.13
N SER A 589 25.17 27.13 2.08
CA SER A 589 25.05 28.16 1.05
C SER A 589 23.74 28.02 0.27
N TYR A 590 23.13 29.16 -0.04
CA TYR A 590 22.00 29.30 -0.94
C TYR A 590 22.32 28.71 -2.32
N TRP A 591 23.48 29.07 -2.86
CA TRP A 591 23.99 28.61 -4.15
C TRP A 591 24.05 27.09 -4.25
N GLU A 592 24.48 26.43 -3.17
CA GLU A 592 24.62 24.98 -3.14
C GLU A 592 23.24 24.29 -3.11
N ILE A 593 22.28 24.84 -2.36
CA ILE A 593 20.90 24.32 -2.31
C ILE A 593 20.16 24.59 -3.63
N LEU A 594 20.30 25.79 -4.18
CA LEU A 594 19.76 26.18 -5.49
C LEU A 594 20.23 25.22 -6.59
N GLU A 595 21.53 24.90 -6.61
CA GLU A 595 22.12 23.94 -7.55
C GLU A 595 21.48 22.55 -7.39
N ILE A 596 21.39 22.04 -6.16
CA ILE A 596 20.84 20.70 -5.87
C ILE A 596 19.37 20.61 -6.28
N VAL A 597 18.57 21.66 -6.02
CA VAL A 597 17.15 21.71 -6.38
C VAL A 597 16.95 21.89 -7.89
N LYS A 598 17.66 22.82 -8.55
CA LYS A 598 17.58 23.03 -10.01
C LYS A 598 18.05 21.79 -10.79
N LYS A 599 19.07 21.06 -10.31
CA LYS A 599 19.59 19.82 -10.95
C LYS A 599 18.91 18.53 -10.49
N LYS A 600 18.04 18.57 -9.47
CA LYS A 600 17.41 17.39 -8.84
C LYS A 600 18.42 16.32 -8.40
N ASP A 601 19.52 16.75 -7.79
CA ASP A 601 20.65 15.85 -7.47
C ASP A 601 20.35 14.96 -6.26
N LYS A 602 19.83 13.76 -6.54
CA LYS A 602 19.53 12.69 -5.56
C LYS A 602 20.75 12.12 -4.82
N ARG A 603 21.99 12.56 -5.09
CA ARG A 603 23.16 12.24 -4.24
C ARG A 603 23.29 13.22 -3.09
N ARG A 604 22.81 14.45 -3.25
CA ARG A 604 22.95 15.56 -2.29
C ARG A 604 21.62 16.00 -1.68
N PHE A 605 20.48 15.79 -2.35
CA PHE A 605 19.17 15.77 -1.70
C PHE A 605 18.87 14.34 -1.24
N LEU A 606 19.03 14.08 0.06
CA LEU A 606 19.04 12.74 0.64
C LEU A 606 17.62 12.16 0.83
N PHE A 607 16.71 12.96 1.40
CA PHE A 607 15.29 12.62 1.57
C PHE A 607 14.47 13.85 2.02
N THR A 608 13.17 13.83 1.77
CA THR A 608 12.19 14.67 2.49
C THR A 608 11.74 14.02 3.80
N ILE A 609 11.28 14.84 4.74
CA ILE A 609 10.51 14.47 5.92
C ILE A 609 9.08 14.92 5.66
N GLU A 610 8.14 13.99 5.63
CA GLU A 610 6.71 14.21 5.33
C GLU A 610 5.86 13.85 6.56
N VAL A 611 4.74 14.52 6.83
CA VAL A 611 3.72 13.87 7.70
C VAL A 611 2.94 12.82 6.89
N PRO A 612 2.42 11.74 7.51
CA PRO A 612 1.48 10.84 6.85
C PRO A 612 0.30 11.67 6.33
N PRO A 613 0.07 11.80 5.01
CA PRO A 613 -0.76 12.86 4.44
C PRO A 613 -2.25 12.69 4.70
N SER A 614 -2.67 11.56 5.29
CA SER A 614 -3.96 11.40 5.94
C SER A 614 -4.14 12.31 7.16
N TYR A 615 -3.06 12.79 7.79
CA TYR A 615 -3.05 13.89 8.74
C TYR A 615 -3.47 15.23 8.11
N GLY A 616 -3.23 15.42 6.81
CA GLY A 616 -3.45 16.69 6.11
C GLY A 616 -4.89 17.21 6.18
N LYS A 617 -5.04 18.51 6.49
CA LYS A 617 -6.32 19.23 6.68
C LYS A 617 -7.37 19.03 5.56
N TYR A 618 -6.93 18.69 4.35
CA TYR A 618 -7.76 18.58 3.14
C TYR A 618 -7.52 17.25 2.40
N HIS A 619 -7.08 16.19 3.07
CA HIS A 619 -6.80 14.92 2.42
C HIS A 619 -8.05 14.29 1.79
N PHE A 620 -9.13 14.20 2.56
CA PHE A 620 -10.45 13.73 2.12
C PHE A 620 -11.39 14.89 1.79
N ASP A 621 -12.41 14.58 1.00
CA ASP A 621 -13.54 15.47 0.75
C ASP A 621 -14.33 15.67 2.03
N GLY A 622 -14.87 16.86 2.26
CA GLY A 622 -15.48 17.14 3.55
C GLY A 622 -16.43 18.32 3.64
N HIS A 623 -17.11 18.36 4.78
CA HIS A 623 -17.82 19.53 5.27
C HIS A 623 -17.73 19.57 6.81
N ARG A 624 -16.77 20.35 7.32
CA ARG A 624 -16.38 20.49 8.73
C ARG A 624 -17.54 20.89 9.62
N LYS A 625 -18.39 21.84 9.19
CA LYS A 625 -19.58 22.27 9.95
C LYS A 625 -20.58 21.13 10.18
N CYS A 626 -20.56 20.08 9.36
CA CYS A 626 -21.42 18.92 9.52
C CYS A 626 -20.74 17.72 10.21
N GLY A 627 -19.41 17.75 10.37
CA GLY A 627 -18.61 16.60 10.83
C GLY A 627 -18.44 15.50 9.77
N ILE A 628 -18.59 15.85 8.48
CA ILE A 628 -18.60 14.90 7.37
C ILE A 628 -17.21 14.84 6.72
N SER A 629 -16.58 13.67 6.81
CA SER A 629 -15.38 13.27 6.05
C SER A 629 -15.77 12.13 5.11
N LEU A 630 -15.45 12.27 3.82
CA LEU A 630 -15.81 11.31 2.77
C LEU A 630 -14.59 11.04 1.88
N HIS A 631 -14.41 9.80 1.47
CA HIS A 631 -13.46 9.53 0.40
C HIS A 631 -13.96 10.22 -0.87
N PRO A 632 -13.08 10.81 -1.71
CA PRO A 632 -13.42 11.46 -2.97
C PRO A 632 -14.58 10.85 -3.75
N LYS A 633 -14.62 9.53 -3.91
CA LYS A 633 -15.60 8.88 -4.79
C LYS A 633 -16.87 8.42 -4.05
N ASP A 634 -16.99 8.72 -2.76
CA ASP A 634 -18.28 8.82 -2.07
C ASP A 634 -18.85 10.23 -2.16
N ALA A 635 -18.00 11.27 -2.18
CA ALA A 635 -18.44 12.61 -2.57
C ALA A 635 -18.99 12.63 -4.01
N ILE A 636 -18.28 12.05 -4.99
CA ILE A 636 -18.76 12.00 -6.40
C ILE A 636 -20.15 11.33 -6.51
N LYS A 637 -20.41 10.25 -5.75
CA LYS A 637 -21.72 9.55 -5.76
C LYS A 637 -22.86 10.42 -5.21
N LEU A 638 -22.53 11.39 -4.37
CA LEU A 638 -23.45 12.40 -3.85
C LEU A 638 -23.40 13.70 -4.69
N ASN A 639 -22.90 13.65 -5.94
CA ASN A 639 -22.67 14.81 -6.80
C ASN A 639 -21.82 15.92 -6.14
N ASN A 640 -20.90 15.51 -5.26
CA ASN A 640 -20.09 16.35 -4.38
C ASN A 640 -20.94 17.22 -3.42
N ILE A 641 -22.05 16.68 -2.91
CA ILE A 641 -22.97 17.32 -1.96
C ILE A 641 -22.90 16.66 -0.57
N CYS A 642 -22.95 17.47 0.49
CA CYS A 642 -22.96 17.04 1.87
C CYS A 642 -24.31 16.38 2.24
N PRO A 643 -24.33 15.08 2.63
CA PRO A 643 -25.56 14.33 2.88
C PRO A 643 -26.31 14.77 4.16
N LYS A 644 -25.72 15.67 4.96
CA LYS A 644 -26.34 16.23 6.18
C LYS A 644 -26.99 17.60 5.97
N CYS A 645 -26.72 18.30 4.86
CA CYS A 645 -27.21 19.69 4.69
C CYS A 645 -27.37 20.20 3.25
N GLY A 646 -27.22 19.37 2.21
CA GLY A 646 -27.44 19.77 0.82
C GLY A 646 -26.44 20.75 0.20
N LYS A 647 -25.43 21.23 0.96
CA LYS A 647 -24.38 22.14 0.46
C LYS A 647 -23.22 21.36 -0.18
N LYS A 648 -22.55 21.95 -1.18
CA LYS A 648 -21.39 21.32 -1.84
C LYS A 648 -20.25 21.05 -0.85
N LEU A 649 -19.55 19.93 -1.03
CA LEU A 649 -18.37 19.52 -0.25
C LEU A 649 -17.13 20.33 -0.69
N THR A 650 -16.19 20.51 0.24
CA THR A 650 -14.80 20.83 -0.12
C THR A 650 -14.18 19.56 -0.70
N ILE A 651 -13.66 19.67 -1.92
CA ILE A 651 -13.01 18.59 -2.67
C ILE A 651 -11.60 18.40 -2.10
N GLY A 652 -11.19 17.17 -1.79
CA GLY A 652 -9.89 16.89 -1.15
C GLY A 652 -8.72 16.76 -2.13
N VAL A 653 -7.50 16.85 -1.60
CA VAL A 653 -6.22 16.55 -2.27
C VAL A 653 -6.28 15.19 -2.97
N LEU A 654 -6.82 14.17 -2.29
CA LEU A 654 -6.93 12.82 -2.83
C LEU A 654 -7.95 12.70 -3.96
N HIS A 655 -8.86 13.67 -4.13
CA HIS A 655 -9.79 13.71 -5.27
C HIS A 655 -9.05 14.21 -6.50
N ARG A 656 -8.35 15.34 -6.35
CA ARG A 656 -7.70 16.07 -7.42
C ARG A 656 -6.54 15.30 -8.06
N VAL A 657 -5.80 14.53 -7.25
CA VAL A 657 -4.79 13.58 -7.77
C VAL A 657 -5.41 12.47 -8.63
N GLU A 658 -6.67 12.08 -8.43
CA GLU A 658 -7.34 11.09 -9.30
C GLU A 658 -7.82 11.69 -10.62
N GLU A 659 -8.11 12.99 -10.67
CA GLU A 659 -8.52 13.69 -11.89
C GLU A 659 -7.35 13.79 -12.88
N LEU A 660 -6.15 14.12 -12.38
CA LEU A 660 -5.00 14.48 -13.21
C LEU A 660 -4.01 13.33 -13.50
N ALA A 661 -4.13 12.17 -12.84
CA ALA A 661 -3.12 11.12 -12.93
C ALA A 661 -3.11 10.35 -14.27
N ASP A 662 -2.06 10.57 -15.07
CA ASP A 662 -1.76 9.83 -16.30
C ASP A 662 -1.15 8.44 -16.06
N ARG A 663 -0.49 8.24 -14.91
CA ARG A 663 0.22 7.03 -14.54
C ARG A 663 -0.47 6.27 -13.41
N GLU A 664 -0.11 5.01 -13.34
CA GLU A 664 -0.62 4.11 -12.33
C GLU A 664 0.13 4.25 -10.99
N GLU A 665 -0.63 4.55 -9.93
CA GLU A 665 -0.21 4.41 -8.53
C GLU A 665 0.62 3.13 -8.31
N GLY A 666 1.80 3.27 -7.72
CA GLY A 666 2.84 2.24 -7.69
C GLY A 666 4.05 2.50 -8.62
N PHE A 667 4.00 3.51 -9.50
CA PHE A 667 5.14 3.96 -10.33
C PHE A 667 6.18 4.75 -9.53
N VAL A 668 7.48 4.51 -9.74
CA VAL A 668 8.58 5.23 -9.09
C VAL A 668 9.57 5.76 -10.15
N PRO A 669 9.78 7.08 -10.28
CA PRO A 669 10.71 7.66 -11.23
C PRO A 669 12.17 7.32 -10.91
N LYS A 670 13.00 7.11 -11.94
CA LYS A 670 14.43 6.73 -11.82
C LYS A 670 15.26 7.73 -10.98
N ASN A 671 14.83 8.99 -10.95
CA ASN A 671 15.47 10.10 -10.22
C ASN A 671 14.55 10.69 -9.13
N ALA A 672 13.64 9.90 -8.56
CA ALA A 672 12.87 10.34 -7.40
C ALA A 672 13.76 10.50 -6.15
N ILE A 673 13.51 11.55 -5.38
CA ILE A 673 14.09 11.74 -4.05
C ILE A 673 13.36 10.82 -3.06
N PRO A 674 14.05 10.14 -2.12
CA PRO A 674 13.41 9.38 -1.05
C PRO A 674 12.66 10.26 -0.05
N PHE A 675 11.89 9.63 0.85
CA PHE A 675 11.18 10.32 1.92
C PHE A 675 11.20 9.49 3.21
N LYS A 676 10.99 10.13 4.35
CA LYS A 676 10.68 9.51 5.65
C LYS A 676 9.39 10.12 6.18
N SER A 677 8.52 9.31 6.78
CA SER A 677 7.26 9.82 7.34
C SER A 677 7.31 9.88 8.86
N LEU A 678 7.02 11.05 9.44
CA LEU A 678 7.14 11.32 10.88
C LEU A 678 5.88 12.03 11.43
N LEU A 679 5.85 12.20 12.75
CA LEU A 679 4.99 13.13 13.45
C LEU A 679 5.83 13.96 14.42
N PRO A 680 5.40 15.18 14.79
CA PRO A 680 6.11 15.96 15.79
C PRO A 680 6.06 15.29 17.16
N LEU A 681 7.18 15.33 17.89
CA LEU A 681 7.36 14.58 19.13
C LEU A 681 6.32 14.92 20.21
N TYR A 682 5.95 16.20 20.33
CA TYR A 682 4.84 16.65 21.19
C TYR A 682 3.54 15.90 20.92
N GLU A 683 3.18 15.68 19.66
CA GLU A 683 1.97 14.93 19.32
C GLU A 683 2.14 13.45 19.71
N ILE A 684 3.30 12.84 19.45
CA ILE A 684 3.61 11.47 19.87
C ILE A 684 3.46 11.31 21.40
N ILE A 685 4.05 12.20 22.19
CA ILE A 685 3.99 12.19 23.66
C ILE A 685 2.55 12.39 24.12
N SER A 686 1.86 13.42 23.62
CA SER A 686 0.48 13.74 24.03
C SER A 686 -0.47 12.57 23.74
N PHE A 687 -0.41 11.98 22.53
CA PHE A 687 -1.23 10.82 22.18
C PHE A 687 -0.81 9.53 22.89
N ALA A 688 0.48 9.34 23.20
CA ALA A 688 0.95 8.21 24.02
C ALA A 688 0.47 8.34 25.48
N LEU A 689 0.45 9.53 26.05
CA LEU A 689 -0.08 9.79 27.40
C LEU A 689 -1.62 9.84 27.45
N GLY A 690 -2.30 9.95 26.31
CA GLY A 690 -3.76 10.06 26.23
C GLY A 690 -4.29 11.47 26.53
N ILE A 691 -3.44 12.48 26.43
CA ILE A 691 -3.74 13.89 26.71
C ILE A 691 -4.09 14.59 25.39
N GLU A 692 -5.16 15.40 25.36
CA GLU A 692 -5.54 16.17 24.17
C GLU A 692 -4.80 17.53 24.03
N GLN A 693 -4.16 18.02 25.09
CA GLN A 693 -3.44 19.31 25.11
C GLN A 693 -1.92 19.11 24.95
N LEU A 694 -1.39 19.48 23.79
CA LEU A 694 0.05 19.37 23.46
C LEU A 694 0.95 20.14 24.44
N TYR A 695 0.47 21.25 25.00
CA TYR A 695 1.18 22.15 25.92
C TYR A 695 0.92 21.82 27.41
N SER A 696 0.33 20.66 27.74
CA SER A 696 0.16 20.28 29.14
C SER A 696 1.53 20.06 29.82
N LYS A 697 1.64 20.42 31.10
CA LYS A 697 2.89 20.33 31.89
C LYS A 697 3.60 18.98 31.73
N LYS A 698 2.85 17.88 31.76
CA LYS A 698 3.41 16.52 31.61
C LYS A 698 3.93 16.19 30.20
N VAL A 699 3.38 16.80 29.15
CA VAL A 699 3.89 16.64 27.77
C VAL A 699 5.17 17.46 27.59
N LEU A 700 5.22 18.67 28.15
CA LEU A 700 6.43 19.51 28.20
C LEU A 700 7.56 18.81 28.97
N GLU A 701 7.30 18.32 30.18
CA GLU A 701 8.29 17.60 31.01
C GLU A 701 8.89 16.35 30.32
N GLU A 702 8.09 15.57 29.59
CA GLU A 702 8.60 14.41 28.84
C GLU A 702 9.31 14.80 27.54
N HIS A 703 8.90 15.90 26.90
CA HIS A 703 9.61 16.47 25.75
C HIS A 703 10.99 16.97 26.18
N ASP A 704 11.07 17.78 27.23
CA ASP A 704 12.29 18.47 27.63
C ASP A 704 13.35 17.49 28.18
N LYS A 705 12.94 16.37 28.80
CA LYS A 705 13.83 15.24 29.12
C LYS A 705 14.47 14.64 27.87
N LEU A 706 13.68 14.43 26.81
CA LEU A 706 14.15 13.86 25.55
C LEU A 706 15.05 14.84 24.80
N ILE A 707 14.70 16.12 24.73
CA ILE A 707 15.57 17.15 24.14
C ILE A 707 16.87 17.27 24.95
N GLY A 708 16.79 17.32 26.28
CA GLY A 708 17.96 17.40 27.16
C GLY A 708 18.95 16.23 27.00
N LYS A 709 18.48 15.03 26.60
CA LYS A 709 19.37 13.89 26.32
C LYS A 709 19.86 13.81 24.86
N PHE A 710 19.02 14.15 23.88
CA PHE A 710 19.29 13.91 22.45
C PHE A 710 19.56 15.19 21.64
N GLY A 711 19.58 16.35 22.30
CA GLY A 711 19.87 17.67 21.74
C GLY A 711 18.70 18.35 21.03
N ASN A 712 17.92 17.61 20.24
CA ASN A 712 16.79 18.16 19.48
C ASN A 712 15.77 17.08 19.05
N GLU A 713 14.58 17.52 18.63
CA GLU A 713 13.45 16.66 18.29
C GLU A 713 13.78 15.68 17.16
N LEU A 714 14.41 16.14 16.08
CA LEU A 714 14.71 15.28 14.93
C LEU A 714 15.77 14.22 15.24
N ASN A 715 16.69 14.44 16.19
CA ASN A 715 17.55 13.39 16.74
C ASN A 715 16.73 12.31 17.49
N VAL A 716 15.75 12.72 18.32
CA VAL A 716 14.82 11.80 18.99
C VAL A 716 14.02 10.99 17.95
N LEU A 717 13.51 11.64 16.91
CA LEU A 717 12.64 11.02 15.92
C LEU A 717 13.37 10.16 14.87
N LEU A 718 14.61 10.50 14.49
CA LEU A 718 15.36 9.80 13.43
C LEU A 718 16.45 8.86 13.96
N ASN A 719 17.17 9.24 15.02
CA ASN A 719 18.50 8.69 15.32
C ASN A 719 18.56 7.87 16.62
N ALA A 720 17.97 8.37 17.72
CA ALA A 720 18.05 7.73 19.05
C ALA A 720 17.60 6.26 19.06
N SER A 721 18.36 5.33 19.65
CA SER A 721 17.96 3.93 19.74
C SER A 721 16.79 3.73 20.71
N LYS A 722 16.09 2.59 20.63
CA LYS A 722 14.98 2.29 21.55
C LYS A 722 15.50 2.13 22.99
N GLU A 723 16.69 1.56 23.12
CA GLU A 723 17.39 1.24 24.35
C GLU A 723 17.91 2.50 25.06
N GLU A 724 18.13 3.59 24.32
CA GLU A 724 18.39 4.91 24.89
C GLU A 724 17.09 5.64 25.26
N LEU A 725 16.04 5.55 24.43
CA LEU A 725 14.74 6.15 24.72
C LEU A 725 14.12 5.58 26.01
N GLU A 726 14.15 4.26 26.20
CA GLU A 726 13.65 3.58 27.42
C GLU A 726 14.46 3.91 28.70
N LYS A 727 15.61 4.59 28.60
CA LYS A 727 16.38 5.11 29.75
C LYS A 727 15.99 6.54 30.16
N VAL A 728 15.23 7.26 29.32
CA VAL A 728 14.94 8.70 29.48
C VAL A 728 13.46 8.98 29.68
N THR A 729 12.60 8.23 29.00
CA THR A 729 11.14 8.37 29.06
C THR A 729 10.49 7.01 29.30
N SER A 730 9.20 7.02 29.65
CA SER A 730 8.41 5.81 29.79
C SER A 730 8.47 4.93 28.53
N LYS A 731 8.50 3.60 28.73
CA LYS A 731 8.41 2.60 27.66
C LYS A 731 7.26 2.86 26.67
N LYS A 732 6.13 3.41 27.13
CA LYS A 732 4.99 3.75 26.27
C LYS A 732 5.32 4.86 25.26
N ILE A 733 6.07 5.89 25.67
CA ILE A 733 6.52 6.98 24.80
C ILE A 733 7.64 6.49 23.88
N ALA A 734 8.63 5.75 24.40
CA ALA A 734 9.68 5.13 23.59
C ALA A 734 9.10 4.24 22.48
N GLU A 735 8.15 3.36 22.80
CA GLU A 735 7.43 2.56 21.81
C GLU A 735 6.61 3.42 20.82
N ALA A 736 6.05 4.55 21.25
CA ALA A 736 5.29 5.45 20.38
C ALA A 736 6.21 6.15 19.36
N ILE A 737 7.39 6.62 19.77
CA ILE A 737 8.42 7.21 18.91
C ILE A 737 8.87 6.18 17.85
N VAL A 738 9.21 4.96 18.28
CA VAL A 738 9.63 3.88 17.38
C VAL A 738 8.48 3.44 16.46
N LYS A 739 7.23 3.39 16.95
CA LYS A 739 6.04 3.15 16.11
C LYS A 739 5.89 4.20 15.00
N VAL A 740 6.20 5.48 15.25
CA VAL A 740 6.18 6.54 14.22
C VAL A 740 7.33 6.37 13.23
N ARG A 741 8.58 6.24 13.73
CA ARG A 741 9.78 6.11 12.87
C ARG A 741 9.68 4.96 11.87
N GLU A 742 9.04 3.86 12.27
CA GLU A 742 8.82 2.67 11.44
C GLU A 742 7.50 2.69 10.65
N GLY A 743 6.74 3.78 10.66
CA GLY A 743 5.48 3.92 9.90
C GLY A 743 4.30 3.09 10.41
N ARG A 744 4.35 2.58 11.66
CA ARG A 744 3.37 1.65 12.24
C ARG A 744 2.13 2.32 12.86
N VAL A 745 2.03 3.65 12.85
CA VAL A 745 0.93 4.41 13.49
C VAL A 745 -0.31 4.51 12.58
N SER A 746 -1.51 4.40 13.18
CA SER A 746 -2.79 4.58 12.49
C SER A 746 -3.21 6.04 12.43
N PHE A 747 -3.98 6.43 11.41
CA PHE A 747 -4.61 7.75 11.33
C PHE A 747 -6.11 7.68 11.03
N ILE A 748 -6.86 8.59 11.66
CA ILE A 748 -8.19 9.04 11.20
C ILE A 748 -7.94 10.19 10.21
N PRO A 749 -8.49 10.17 8.98
CA PRO A 749 -8.12 11.13 7.93
C PRO A 749 -8.71 12.53 8.11
N GLY A 750 -7.90 13.55 7.81
CA GLY A 750 -8.26 14.97 7.80
C GLY A 750 -9.10 15.40 6.58
N TYR A 751 -9.90 16.44 6.76
CA TYR A 751 -10.93 16.89 5.81
C TYR A 751 -11.39 18.33 6.11
N ASP A 752 -11.67 19.12 5.07
CA ASP A 752 -12.26 20.47 5.16
C ASP A 752 -11.68 21.39 6.28
N GLY A 753 -10.35 21.41 6.44
CA GLY A 753 -9.65 22.23 7.42
C GLY A 753 -9.42 21.54 8.78
N VAL A 754 -9.86 20.30 8.95
CA VAL A 754 -9.67 19.48 10.15
C VAL A 754 -8.46 18.56 9.94
N TYR A 755 -7.43 18.67 10.77
CA TYR A 755 -6.31 17.72 10.79
C TYR A 755 -6.78 16.30 11.12
N GLY A 756 -6.13 15.30 10.53
CA GLY A 756 -6.26 13.91 10.95
C GLY A 756 -5.68 13.67 12.34
N LYS A 757 -6.11 12.60 13.01
CA LYS A 757 -5.63 12.22 14.35
C LYS A 757 -4.92 10.86 14.33
N PRO A 758 -3.68 10.74 14.84
CA PRO A 758 -3.04 9.44 15.00
C PRO A 758 -3.70 8.60 16.11
N VAL A 759 -3.48 7.29 16.07
CA VAL A 759 -4.03 6.32 17.03
C VAL A 759 -2.92 5.33 17.41
N PHE A 760 -2.48 5.40 18.67
CA PHE A 760 -1.37 4.62 19.23
C PHE A 760 -1.81 3.42 20.09
N ASP A 761 -2.97 3.53 20.75
CA ASP A 761 -3.56 2.49 21.61
C ASP A 761 -4.89 1.98 21.04
N GLU A 762 -5.16 0.68 21.24
CA GLU A 762 -6.39 0.05 20.75
C GLU A 762 -7.63 0.36 21.61
N LYS A 763 -7.48 0.77 22.88
CA LYS A 763 -8.62 0.90 23.81
C LYS A 763 -9.50 2.14 23.63
N VAL A 764 -9.08 3.18 22.88
CA VAL A 764 -9.86 4.42 22.71
C VAL A 764 -10.96 4.26 21.64
N GLU A 765 -12.01 3.52 21.97
CA GLU A 765 -13.24 3.43 21.17
C GLU A 765 -14.52 3.45 22.02
N ASN A 766 -15.25 4.58 21.99
CA ASN A 766 -16.71 4.67 21.72
C ASN A 766 -17.29 6.06 22.08
N LYS A 767 -17.20 7.03 21.17
CA LYS A 767 -18.18 8.13 21.04
C LYS A 767 -18.65 8.21 19.59
N LYS A 768 -19.63 7.37 19.24
CA LYS A 768 -20.30 7.40 17.93
C LYS A 768 -21.21 8.62 17.87
N ILE A 769 -20.89 9.60 17.02
CA ILE A 769 -21.83 10.66 16.67
C ILE A 769 -22.97 10.01 15.87
N LYS A 770 -24.17 9.90 16.48
CA LYS A 770 -25.37 9.48 15.76
C LYS A 770 -25.75 10.57 14.75
N ILE A 771 -25.65 10.27 13.46
CA ILE A 771 -26.26 11.10 12.43
C ILE A 771 -27.71 10.65 12.31
N GLN A 772 -28.64 11.39 12.90
CA GLN A 772 -30.04 11.32 12.50
C GLN A 772 -30.16 11.94 11.11
N PHE A 773 -30.78 11.20 10.19
CA PHE A 773 -31.27 11.77 8.94
C PHE A 773 -32.63 12.41 9.24
N GLN A 774 -32.78 13.68 8.87
CA GLN A 774 -34.08 14.33 8.89
C GLN A 774 -34.92 13.70 7.77
N LYS A 775 -36.04 13.05 8.13
CA LYS A 775 -36.98 12.48 7.16
C LYS A 775 -37.47 13.57 6.20
N SER A 776 -37.64 13.22 4.93
CA SER A 776 -38.33 14.08 3.98
C SER A 776 -39.85 13.94 4.10
N LEU A 777 -40.60 14.87 3.51
CA LEU A 777 -42.06 14.77 3.32
C LEU A 777 -42.49 13.63 2.36
N LYS A 778 -41.56 12.80 1.88
CA LYS A 778 -41.83 11.54 1.15
C LYS A 778 -41.55 10.28 1.98
N ASP A 779 -41.17 10.44 3.25
CA ASP A 779 -40.90 9.36 4.22
C ASP A 779 -41.98 9.27 5.32
N PHE A 780 -43.16 9.86 5.05
CA PHE A 780 -44.39 9.85 5.82
C PHE A 780 -45.53 9.35 4.93
#